data_AF-A0A5C7ZRH6-F1
#
_entry.id   AF-A0A5C7ZRH6-F1
#
_cell.length_a   1.000
_cell.length_b   1.000
_cell.length_c   1.000
_cell.angle_alpha   90.00
_cell.angle_beta   90.00
_cell.angle_gamma   90.00
#
_symmetry.space_group_name_H-M   'P 1'
#
loop_
_entity.id
_entity.type
_entity.pdbx_description
1 polymer ?
#
loop_
_entity_poly.entity_id
_entity_poly.type
_entity_poly.pdbx_seq_one_letter_code
_entity_poly.pdbx_strand_id
1 'polypeptide(L)'
;MSYSREAIVSLLNEGRNDEAIACLDAEAAGIGAAAAANFRGVALQQLGRFREAAVVYRQSAKQNLADLLNCWNNLAGACYHIENYAESVAIAENLRSYHPYDADLLGLHVLSLLELGKRAEAEQVARQFVNNLPRHIGGGRWMIHAAYRNRKRLEALLFSAEIGPNQWDSGGMAHELLQALVELDLGEIAQEIFPLVYGPRTDPLDRPETWATAAIIAMSVGDYVGARALYEAGMRRGYRELSATMNLSLIELATGDYENGWLHYMARAEDSAFPRQPLPAEVPRWAGEPVAGKTLMVASEQGMGDMIQFLRFIPELERLGARVVFSSYPDIVTLLANDPRAKTAAVKPLAIEEIDYYTLLLDLPYRLGVKRPADVPCRIPYLYANHTKSSHWREHFAALVGMKVGLAWAGNPDFQGDHYRSASINVFAPLCGVPGITFIGLQKGIGAKEARCPPEGLPYVWIGDQFANFEDTAAAIDNLDLVISTDTSIVHLAAALGKPVWLLLSRRSMDPRWVEFEGRNAWYPNVRAFRQESDDDWIGLIRNSVRPALANALLDAVAAGTPGWLATALAIDSGRLAWVDTDWDVWAEACVATGCESEATAWLARAVGERDSMVALVALHAACERIGKAPPSSLSVALARELLKGRDVQRGLSLLNELAQTEGDAAVGRMGFLDWGWYWRSRQDFNQAIALWQRGAAVFPRDGQLHYLQGDALKTQTKNKLALFHLRRALDCFPRHFKALTAIAEIQREEQFAEAVAAAQQALMLKCHDVGAWQVVAQLFHDRGMYWLAERILLSKGDLANNRYSQLLRIRQLALLDRVDEANDLLDRISWQGCEPVQHPHLLAGALYHCGRSEEAIALLEKQVAEKPEASEYRFSLGFSLLRAGRCREGWKGYWQGMERKNAGHFPEWEGQSLRGKSLLVIQDQGQGDSIQFFPLLQEVWEMEPKRLTLAVGRPLATLFRAQGAPFEVINLEQLDWEDYRYDYQVDQMALPHLLDVDLLAPRHTQPTLIALPGRVPKWQAILDADKQLKVGIVWSGGDLFKANYVRSTTLEDWRVLWEIEGISFYSLQKDIHSNEAAVFDRPLHNVAADCPTWLETLSIIASLDLVITTCTAVAHAAGSIDKPTWVILSNEHVDFRWLEDREDSPWYPSVRLIRRRLGESWRGLFRRVADDLVGRYDGLHWRDPLGIDADK
;
A
#
# COMPACT_ATOMS: atom_id res chain seq x y z
N MET A 1 -46.70 9.18 -40.22
CA MET A 1 -45.66 8.18 -40.48
C MET A 1 -45.33 7.55 -39.15
N SER A 2 -45.50 6.24 -38.95
CA SER A 2 -45.08 5.58 -37.72
C SER A 2 -43.56 5.36 -37.78
N TYR A 3 -42.81 6.00 -36.89
CA TYR A 3 -41.36 5.77 -36.82
C TYR A 3 -41.08 4.42 -36.13
N SER A 4 -40.20 3.60 -36.70
CA SER A 4 -39.78 2.33 -36.10
C SER A 4 -38.83 2.58 -34.91
N ARG A 5 -38.65 1.58 -34.05
CA ARG A 5 -37.65 1.61 -32.96
C ARG A 5 -36.26 1.95 -33.48
N GLU A 6 -35.85 1.42 -34.64
CA GLU A 6 -34.54 1.70 -35.22
C GLU A 6 -34.38 3.18 -35.62
N ALA A 7 -35.45 3.81 -36.13
CA ALA A 7 -35.41 5.22 -36.52
C ALA A 7 -35.14 6.15 -35.32
N ILE A 8 -35.78 5.87 -34.17
CA ILE A 8 -35.57 6.65 -32.93
C ILE A 8 -34.15 6.43 -32.40
N VAL A 9 -33.66 5.19 -32.41
CA VAL A 9 -32.27 4.89 -32.02
C VAL A 9 -31.27 5.60 -32.95
N SER A 10 -31.52 5.65 -34.26
CA SER A 10 -30.68 6.40 -35.20
C SER A 10 -30.62 7.88 -34.85
N LEU A 11 -31.78 8.52 -34.59
CA LEU A 11 -31.83 9.94 -34.22
C LEU A 11 -31.06 10.23 -32.92
N LEU A 12 -31.17 9.36 -31.92
CA LEU A 12 -30.42 9.47 -30.65
C LEU A 12 -28.91 9.29 -30.86
N ASN A 13 -28.51 8.35 -31.71
CA ASN A 13 -27.10 8.13 -32.03
C ASN A 13 -26.49 9.28 -32.85
N GLU A 14 -27.31 9.94 -33.69
CA GLU A 14 -26.94 11.14 -34.45
C GLU A 14 -26.96 12.43 -33.59
N GLY A 15 -27.36 12.34 -32.32
CA GLY A 15 -27.49 13.50 -31.41
C GLY A 15 -28.67 14.42 -31.73
N ARG A 16 -29.59 14.00 -32.61
CA ARG A 16 -30.80 14.76 -33.02
C ARG A 16 -31.94 14.57 -32.01
N ASN A 17 -31.64 14.95 -30.77
CA ASN A 17 -32.47 14.65 -29.60
C ASN A 17 -33.85 15.32 -29.61
N ASP A 18 -33.95 16.57 -30.07
CA ASP A 18 -35.24 17.26 -30.18
C ASP A 18 -36.17 16.62 -31.21
N GLU A 19 -35.61 16.12 -32.31
CA GLU A 19 -36.36 15.39 -33.33
C GLU A 19 -36.81 14.01 -32.83
N ALA A 20 -35.95 13.33 -32.06
CA ALA A 20 -36.31 12.08 -31.39
C ALA A 20 -37.47 12.29 -30.39
N ILE A 21 -37.43 13.36 -29.59
CA ILE A 21 -38.52 13.72 -28.66
C ILE A 21 -39.81 14.05 -29.41
N ALA A 22 -39.74 14.85 -30.48
CA ALA A 22 -40.91 15.17 -31.30
C ALA A 22 -41.54 13.91 -31.94
N CYS A 23 -40.72 12.95 -32.38
CA CYS A 23 -41.20 11.66 -32.89
C CYS A 23 -41.87 10.81 -31.79
N LEU A 24 -41.35 10.86 -30.57
CA LEU A 24 -41.90 10.13 -29.41
C LEU A 24 -43.21 10.73 -28.89
N ASP A 25 -43.37 12.06 -28.95
CA ASP A 25 -44.57 12.78 -28.50
C ASP A 25 -45.77 12.64 -29.49
N ALA A 26 -45.52 12.28 -30.76
CA ALA A 26 -46.54 12.19 -31.82
C ALA A 26 -47.42 10.91 -31.80
N GLU A 27 -47.61 10.26 -30.64
CA GLU A 27 -48.25 8.94 -30.44
C GLU A 27 -47.68 7.82 -31.33
N ALA A 28 -46.56 7.23 -30.88
CA ALA A 28 -45.95 6.06 -31.52
C ALA A 28 -46.79 4.78 -31.33
N ALA A 29 -47.75 4.54 -32.21
CA ALA A 29 -48.40 3.24 -32.36
C ALA A 29 -47.39 2.20 -32.89
N GLY A 30 -46.59 1.59 -32.01
CA GLY A 30 -45.71 0.47 -32.38
C GLY A 30 -44.63 0.04 -31.38
N ILE A 31 -44.16 0.93 -30.50
CA ILE A 31 -43.01 0.64 -29.60
C ILE A 31 -43.38 0.47 -28.11
N GLY A 32 -44.61 0.79 -27.72
CA GLY A 32 -45.10 0.69 -26.33
C GLY A 32 -44.70 1.87 -25.44
N ALA A 33 -45.57 2.23 -24.50
CA ALA A 33 -45.43 3.44 -23.67
C ALA A 33 -44.16 3.47 -22.80
N ALA A 34 -43.74 2.32 -22.26
CA ALA A 34 -42.54 2.22 -21.43
C ALA A 34 -41.25 2.43 -22.23
N ALA A 35 -41.12 1.79 -23.41
CA ALA A 35 -39.96 1.98 -24.27
C ALA A 35 -39.88 3.42 -24.81
N ALA A 36 -41.02 4.02 -25.17
CA ALA A 36 -41.08 5.42 -25.59
C ALA A 36 -40.62 6.37 -24.47
N ALA A 37 -41.06 6.13 -23.23
CA ALA A 37 -40.61 6.90 -22.07
C ALA A 37 -39.10 6.72 -21.81
N ASN A 38 -38.56 5.51 -21.97
CA ASN A 38 -37.11 5.29 -21.84
C ASN A 38 -36.31 6.11 -22.87
N PHE A 39 -36.66 6.00 -24.16
CA PHE A 39 -35.98 6.76 -25.21
C PHE A 39 -36.13 8.28 -25.04
N ARG A 40 -37.29 8.74 -24.54
CA ARG A 40 -37.51 10.15 -24.21
C ARG A 40 -36.60 10.60 -23.07
N GLY A 41 -36.44 9.77 -22.04
CA GLY A 41 -35.48 10.01 -20.96
C GLY A 41 -34.04 10.10 -21.48
N VAL A 42 -33.64 9.22 -22.40
CA VAL A 42 -32.29 9.22 -22.99
C VAL A 42 -32.05 10.52 -23.76
N ALA A 43 -33.00 10.94 -24.60
CA ALA A 43 -32.92 12.21 -25.32
C ALA A 43 -32.77 13.40 -24.37
N LEU A 44 -33.57 13.43 -23.29
CA LEU A 44 -33.52 14.47 -22.27
C LEU A 44 -32.18 14.48 -21.52
N GLN A 45 -31.59 13.32 -21.22
CA GLN A 45 -30.25 13.22 -20.64
C GLN A 45 -29.18 13.78 -21.58
N GLN A 46 -29.21 13.42 -22.87
CA GLN A 46 -28.26 13.93 -23.85
C GLN A 46 -28.37 15.46 -24.03
N LEU A 47 -29.55 16.04 -23.79
CA LEU A 47 -29.78 17.49 -23.74
C LEU A 47 -29.41 18.15 -22.39
N GLY A 48 -28.90 17.39 -21.41
CA GLY A 48 -28.57 17.89 -20.07
C GLY A 48 -29.79 18.15 -19.17
N ARG A 49 -31.00 17.76 -19.58
CA ARG A 49 -32.27 17.98 -18.87
C ARG A 49 -32.56 16.85 -17.87
N PHE A 50 -31.61 16.60 -16.96
CA PHE A 50 -31.61 15.43 -16.06
C PHE A 50 -32.83 15.35 -15.12
N ARG A 51 -33.34 16.48 -14.62
CA ARG A 51 -34.54 16.51 -13.76
C ARG A 51 -35.78 15.99 -14.50
N GLU A 52 -35.95 16.39 -15.75
CA GLU A 52 -37.07 15.94 -16.58
C GLU A 52 -36.91 14.48 -16.98
N ALA A 53 -35.69 14.07 -17.34
CA ALA A 53 -35.38 12.67 -17.61
C ALA A 53 -35.72 11.77 -16.41
N ALA A 54 -35.34 12.16 -15.19
CA ALA A 54 -35.66 11.41 -13.97
C ALA A 54 -37.17 11.27 -13.73
N VAL A 55 -37.97 12.29 -14.04
CA VAL A 55 -39.45 12.20 -13.96
C VAL A 55 -39.98 11.17 -14.95
N VAL A 56 -39.53 11.22 -16.20
CA VAL A 56 -39.95 10.30 -17.26
C VAL A 56 -39.54 8.86 -16.92
N TYR A 57 -38.32 8.65 -16.43
CA TYR A 57 -37.86 7.32 -16.00
C TYR A 57 -38.65 6.78 -14.81
N ARG A 58 -38.98 7.59 -13.79
CA ARG A 58 -39.83 7.14 -12.67
C ARG A 58 -41.25 6.76 -13.11
N GLN A 59 -41.76 7.40 -14.16
CA GLN A 59 -43.06 7.03 -14.75
C GLN A 59 -42.95 5.71 -15.52
N SER A 60 -41.91 5.55 -16.33
CA SER A 60 -41.62 4.33 -17.08
C SER A 60 -41.40 3.12 -16.15
N ALA A 61 -40.65 3.31 -15.07
CA ALA A 61 -40.35 2.28 -14.06
C ALA A 61 -41.59 1.72 -13.34
N LYS A 62 -42.78 2.33 -13.52
CA LYS A 62 -44.06 1.81 -13.01
C LYS A 62 -44.78 0.89 -13.99
N GLN A 63 -44.29 0.73 -15.23
CA GLN A 63 -44.97 0.04 -16.32
C GLN A 63 -44.01 -0.90 -17.09
N ASN A 64 -44.35 -2.20 -17.12
CA ASN A 64 -43.72 -3.27 -17.93
C ASN A 64 -42.29 -3.74 -17.54
N LEU A 65 -42.07 -5.05 -17.41
CA LEU A 65 -40.87 -5.64 -16.78
C LEU A 65 -39.62 -5.72 -17.69
N ALA A 66 -39.79 -5.79 -19.03
CA ALA A 66 -38.70 -6.09 -19.95
C ALA A 66 -37.74 -4.92 -20.25
N ASP A 67 -38.23 -3.68 -20.24
CA ASP A 67 -37.41 -2.46 -20.40
C ASP A 67 -37.06 -1.80 -19.03
N LEU A 68 -37.53 -2.39 -17.94
CA LEU A 68 -37.45 -1.82 -16.59
C LEU A 68 -35.99 -1.63 -16.14
N LEU A 69 -35.11 -2.58 -16.45
CA LEU A 69 -33.71 -2.55 -16.01
C LEU A 69 -32.96 -1.34 -16.59
N ASN A 70 -33.08 -1.11 -17.90
CA ASN A 70 -32.47 0.04 -18.55
C ASN A 70 -33.06 1.36 -18.02
N CYS A 71 -34.37 1.40 -17.78
CA CYS A 71 -35.03 2.57 -17.19
C CYS A 71 -34.51 2.88 -15.77
N TRP A 72 -34.35 1.87 -14.92
CA TRP A 72 -33.84 2.05 -13.56
C TRP A 72 -32.35 2.41 -13.56
N ASN A 73 -31.53 1.82 -14.44
CA ASN A 73 -30.12 2.19 -14.58
C ASN A 73 -29.99 3.67 -15.01
N ASN A 74 -30.74 4.05 -16.05
CA ASN A 74 -30.79 5.44 -16.51
C ASN A 74 -31.36 6.39 -15.45
N LEU A 75 -32.33 5.95 -14.64
CA LEU A 75 -32.83 6.71 -13.49
C LEU A 75 -31.75 6.90 -12.44
N ALA A 76 -30.98 5.87 -12.10
CA ALA A 76 -29.87 5.99 -11.14
C ALA A 76 -28.82 6.99 -11.63
N GLY A 77 -28.47 6.96 -12.92
CA GLY A 77 -27.60 7.96 -13.55
C GLY A 77 -28.21 9.37 -13.56
N ALA A 78 -29.50 9.51 -13.88
CA ALA A 78 -30.17 10.81 -13.81
C ALA A 78 -30.23 11.36 -12.38
N CYS A 79 -30.47 10.50 -11.38
CA CYS A 79 -30.44 10.84 -9.96
C CYS A 79 -29.05 11.29 -9.50
N TYR A 80 -27.98 10.65 -9.99
CA TYR A 80 -26.60 11.08 -9.75
C TYR A 80 -26.36 12.51 -10.27
N HIS A 81 -26.71 12.80 -11.53
CA HIS A 81 -26.49 14.12 -12.14
C HIS A 81 -27.35 15.25 -11.57
N ILE A 82 -28.48 14.94 -10.90
CA ILE A 82 -29.26 15.95 -10.15
C ILE A 82 -28.87 16.03 -8.67
N GLU A 83 -27.74 15.42 -8.30
CA GLU A 83 -27.17 15.39 -6.94
C GLU A 83 -28.05 14.67 -5.90
N ASN A 84 -28.98 13.81 -6.34
CA ASN A 84 -29.73 12.92 -5.46
C ASN A 84 -29.02 11.56 -5.29
N TYR A 85 -27.83 11.61 -4.70
CA TYR A 85 -26.95 10.45 -4.55
C TYR A 85 -27.57 9.32 -3.73
N ALA A 86 -28.38 9.63 -2.71
CA ALA A 86 -29.04 8.63 -1.87
C ALA A 86 -30.04 7.77 -2.65
N GLU A 87 -30.84 8.39 -3.53
CA GLU A 87 -31.75 7.65 -4.42
C GLU A 87 -30.96 6.85 -5.45
N SER A 88 -29.88 7.41 -6.00
CA SER A 88 -29.00 6.69 -6.93
C SER A 88 -28.40 5.42 -6.31
N VAL A 89 -27.88 5.51 -5.07
CA VAL A 89 -27.38 4.35 -4.31
C VAL A 89 -28.47 3.30 -4.12
N ALA A 90 -29.65 3.70 -3.63
CA ALA A 90 -30.74 2.76 -3.36
C ALA A 90 -31.19 2.00 -4.62
N ILE A 91 -31.24 2.68 -5.77
CA ILE A 91 -31.57 2.06 -7.05
C ILE A 91 -30.45 1.11 -7.49
N ALA A 92 -29.19 1.56 -7.48
CA ALA A 92 -28.06 0.74 -7.92
C ALA A 92 -27.87 -0.51 -7.05
N GLU A 93 -28.04 -0.39 -5.73
CA GLU A 93 -28.01 -1.52 -4.79
C GLU A 93 -29.11 -2.54 -5.11
N ASN A 94 -30.35 -2.08 -5.32
CA ASN A 94 -31.47 -2.94 -5.67
C ASN A 94 -31.23 -3.66 -7.01
N LEU A 95 -30.81 -2.94 -8.06
CA LEU A 95 -30.54 -3.53 -9.37
C LEU A 95 -29.44 -4.59 -9.32
N ARG A 96 -28.40 -4.37 -8.53
CA ARG A 96 -27.29 -5.33 -8.37
C ARG A 96 -27.68 -6.61 -7.65
N SER A 97 -28.80 -6.65 -6.92
CA SER A 97 -29.35 -7.90 -6.40
C SER A 97 -29.81 -8.84 -7.53
N TYR A 98 -30.14 -8.29 -8.70
CA TYR A 98 -30.53 -9.03 -9.91
C TYR A 98 -29.38 -9.18 -10.90
N HIS A 99 -28.52 -8.15 -11.04
CA HIS A 99 -27.38 -8.11 -11.96
C HIS A 99 -26.06 -7.87 -11.20
N PRO A 100 -25.58 -8.86 -10.42
CA PRO A 100 -24.43 -8.68 -9.52
C PRO A 100 -23.09 -8.46 -10.24
N TYR A 101 -23.02 -8.76 -11.53
CA TYR A 101 -21.81 -8.70 -12.37
C TYR A 101 -21.81 -7.54 -13.39
N ASP A 102 -22.75 -6.60 -13.28
CA ASP A 102 -22.79 -5.41 -14.12
C ASP A 102 -21.84 -4.32 -13.58
N ALA A 103 -20.81 -4.01 -14.37
CA ALA A 103 -19.79 -3.04 -13.99
C ALA A 103 -20.24 -1.58 -14.12
N ASP A 104 -21.25 -1.27 -14.94
CA ASP A 104 -21.79 0.08 -15.07
C ASP A 104 -22.65 0.41 -13.84
N LEU A 105 -23.47 -0.56 -13.39
CA LEU A 105 -24.21 -0.46 -12.13
C LEU A 105 -23.27 -0.39 -10.92
N LEU A 106 -22.15 -1.12 -10.94
CA LEU A 106 -21.11 -0.97 -9.93
C LEU A 106 -20.59 0.47 -9.90
N GLY A 107 -20.32 1.05 -11.07
CA GLY A 107 -19.81 2.41 -11.20
C GLY A 107 -20.73 3.45 -10.59
N LEU A 108 -22.02 3.42 -10.94
CA LEU A 108 -23.00 4.33 -10.35
C LEU A 108 -23.11 4.19 -8.83
N HIS A 109 -23.05 2.96 -8.31
CA HIS A 109 -23.09 2.70 -6.88
C HIS A 109 -21.85 3.28 -6.19
N VAL A 110 -20.65 3.01 -6.72
CA VAL A 110 -19.37 3.48 -6.17
C VAL A 110 -19.29 5.00 -6.19
N LEU A 111 -19.58 5.63 -7.34
CA LEU A 111 -19.55 7.09 -7.49
C LEU A 111 -20.51 7.77 -6.52
N SER A 112 -21.77 7.32 -6.45
CA SER A 112 -22.76 7.91 -5.55
C SER A 112 -22.40 7.76 -4.06
N LEU A 113 -21.80 6.64 -3.66
CA LEU A 113 -21.30 6.47 -2.29
C LEU A 113 -20.14 7.42 -1.98
N LEU A 114 -19.26 7.66 -2.95
CA LEU A 114 -18.13 8.58 -2.78
C LEU A 114 -18.60 10.03 -2.64
N GLU A 115 -19.61 10.46 -3.41
CA GLU A 115 -20.23 11.78 -3.27
C GLU A 115 -20.94 11.96 -1.92
N LEU A 116 -21.48 10.87 -1.35
CA LEU A 116 -22.01 10.87 0.02
C LEU A 116 -20.92 10.83 1.11
N GLY A 117 -19.63 10.80 0.74
CA GLY A 117 -18.51 10.67 1.68
C GLY A 117 -18.34 9.27 2.28
N LYS A 118 -19.11 8.27 1.82
CA LYS A 118 -19.10 6.88 2.31
C LYS A 118 -17.99 6.04 1.65
N ARG A 119 -16.75 6.48 1.80
CA ARG A 119 -15.59 5.91 1.07
C ARG A 119 -15.31 4.44 1.37
N ALA A 120 -15.50 4.03 2.64
CA ALA A 120 -15.30 2.63 3.05
C ALA A 120 -16.37 1.70 2.45
N GLU A 121 -17.63 2.15 2.40
CA GLU A 121 -18.72 1.40 1.76
C GLU A 121 -18.46 1.27 0.26
N ALA A 122 -18.05 2.36 -0.42
CA ALA A 122 -17.71 2.32 -1.84
C ALA A 122 -16.62 1.29 -2.15
N GLU A 123 -15.58 1.25 -1.33
CA GLU A 123 -14.51 0.26 -1.47
C GLU A 123 -15.00 -1.17 -1.22
N GLN A 124 -15.78 -1.40 -0.16
CA GLN A 124 -16.33 -2.71 0.15
C GLN A 124 -17.18 -3.24 -1.02
N VAL A 125 -17.99 -2.36 -1.61
CA VAL A 125 -18.90 -2.67 -2.72
C VAL A 125 -18.12 -3.02 -4.00
N ALA A 126 -17.03 -2.31 -4.30
CA ALA A 126 -16.13 -2.65 -5.40
C ALA A 126 -15.34 -3.94 -5.12
N ARG A 127 -14.86 -4.11 -3.89
CA ARG A 127 -14.12 -5.30 -3.45
C ARG A 127 -14.96 -6.57 -3.54
N GLN A 128 -16.23 -6.49 -3.14
CA GLN A 128 -17.17 -7.60 -3.28
C GLN A 128 -17.35 -8.00 -4.75
N PHE A 129 -17.42 -7.03 -5.66
CA PHE A 129 -17.51 -7.31 -7.09
C PHE A 129 -16.27 -8.04 -7.59
N VAL A 130 -15.06 -7.53 -7.35
CA VAL A 130 -13.82 -8.15 -7.83
C VAL A 130 -13.53 -9.49 -7.13
N ASN A 131 -14.03 -9.70 -5.91
CA ASN A 131 -13.97 -11.01 -5.27
C ASN A 131 -14.91 -12.02 -5.93
N ASN A 132 -16.06 -11.57 -6.44
CA ASN A 132 -17.03 -12.46 -7.11
C ASN A 132 -16.72 -12.68 -8.59
N LEU A 133 -16.10 -11.69 -9.24
CA LEU A 133 -15.67 -11.75 -10.62
C LEU A 133 -14.22 -11.22 -10.71
N PRO A 134 -13.24 -12.04 -10.29
CA PRO A 134 -11.83 -11.66 -10.35
C PRO A 134 -11.40 -11.28 -11.76
N ARG A 135 -10.40 -10.40 -11.87
CA ARG A 135 -9.78 -10.00 -13.16
C ARG A 135 -10.70 -9.31 -14.16
N HIS A 136 -11.93 -8.98 -13.77
CA HIS A 136 -12.83 -8.21 -14.63
C HIS A 136 -12.35 -6.76 -14.75
N ILE A 137 -12.02 -6.33 -15.97
CA ILE A 137 -11.47 -4.98 -16.25
C ILE A 137 -12.35 -3.87 -15.68
N GLY A 138 -13.66 -3.92 -15.93
CA GLY A 138 -14.59 -2.90 -15.42
C GLY A 138 -14.72 -2.90 -13.89
N GLY A 139 -14.59 -4.07 -13.26
CA GLY A 139 -14.60 -4.19 -11.79
C GLY A 139 -13.29 -3.67 -11.18
N GLY A 140 -12.17 -4.04 -11.80
CA GLY A 140 -10.83 -3.55 -11.48
C GLY A 140 -10.74 -2.03 -11.56
N ARG A 141 -11.30 -1.41 -12.60
CA ARG A 141 -11.42 0.06 -12.71
C ARG A 141 -12.07 0.69 -11.49
N TRP A 142 -13.26 0.22 -11.10
CA TRP A 142 -13.98 0.81 -9.97
C TRP A 142 -13.31 0.51 -8.63
N MET A 143 -12.61 -0.62 -8.53
CA MET A 143 -11.76 -0.93 -7.39
C MET A 143 -10.54 0.00 -7.32
N ILE A 144 -9.89 0.31 -8.45
CA ILE A 144 -8.80 1.30 -8.55
C ILE A 144 -9.31 2.67 -8.10
N HIS A 145 -10.45 3.11 -8.65
CA HIS A 145 -11.08 4.38 -8.29
C HIS A 145 -11.38 4.45 -6.79
N ALA A 146 -12.04 3.43 -6.22
CA ALA A 146 -12.36 3.39 -4.80
C ALA A 146 -11.11 3.32 -3.91
N ALA A 147 -10.11 2.48 -4.25
CA ALA A 147 -8.84 2.38 -3.52
C ALA A 147 -8.10 3.72 -3.54
N TYR A 148 -8.03 4.36 -4.70
CA TYR A 148 -7.49 5.70 -4.85
C TYR A 148 -8.26 6.71 -3.99
N ARG A 149 -9.59 6.77 -4.04
CA ARG A 149 -10.34 7.71 -3.17
C ARG A 149 -10.17 7.42 -1.67
N ASN A 150 -9.79 6.20 -1.30
CA ASN A 150 -9.41 5.78 0.06
C ASN A 150 -7.91 5.93 0.40
N ARG A 151 -7.12 6.60 -0.45
CA ARG A 151 -5.66 6.80 -0.27
C ARG A 151 -4.82 5.52 -0.26
N LYS A 152 -5.32 4.44 -0.87
CA LYS A 152 -4.61 3.16 -1.04
C LYS A 152 -3.92 3.11 -2.42
N ARG A 153 -2.96 4.02 -2.63
CA ARG A 153 -2.20 4.22 -3.88
C ARG A 153 -1.53 2.95 -4.39
N LEU A 154 -0.84 2.24 -3.51
CA LEU A 154 -0.10 1.02 -3.87
C LEU A 154 -1.08 -0.10 -4.24
N GLU A 155 -2.20 -0.21 -3.52
CA GLU A 155 -3.25 -1.17 -3.84
C GLU A 155 -3.90 -0.86 -5.20
N ALA A 156 -4.18 0.42 -5.48
CA ALA A 156 -4.70 0.85 -6.78
C ALA A 156 -3.76 0.45 -7.93
N LEU A 157 -2.44 0.68 -7.79
CA LEU A 157 -1.46 0.23 -8.80
C LEU A 157 -1.47 -1.29 -8.96
N LEU A 158 -1.56 -2.07 -7.88
CA LEU A 158 -1.57 -3.54 -7.94
C LEU A 158 -2.83 -4.11 -8.59
N PHE A 159 -3.95 -3.39 -8.56
CA PHE A 159 -5.15 -3.76 -9.32
C PHE A 159 -5.03 -3.48 -10.82
N SER A 160 -4.05 -2.67 -11.25
CA SER A 160 -3.71 -2.48 -12.67
C SER A 160 -2.75 -3.54 -13.23
N ALA A 161 -2.39 -4.55 -12.45
CA ALA A 161 -1.33 -5.51 -12.81
C ALA A 161 -1.56 -6.26 -14.12
N GLU A 162 -2.82 -6.53 -14.43
CA GLU A 162 -3.23 -7.26 -15.63
C GLU A 162 -3.54 -6.32 -16.81
N ILE A 163 -3.45 -5.00 -16.59
CA ILE A 163 -3.78 -3.97 -17.57
C ILE A 163 -2.50 -3.20 -17.92
N GLY A 164 -2.01 -3.39 -19.14
CA GLY A 164 -0.83 -2.67 -19.61
C GLY A 164 -1.03 -1.15 -19.57
N PRO A 165 0.02 -0.34 -19.35
CA PRO A 165 -0.10 1.12 -19.30
C PRO A 165 -0.78 1.73 -20.53
N ASN A 166 -0.54 1.16 -21.72
CA ASN A 166 -1.18 1.53 -22.98
C ASN A 166 -2.71 1.34 -23.01
N GLN A 167 -3.28 0.65 -22.02
CA GLN A 167 -4.71 0.41 -21.88
C GLN A 167 -5.33 1.19 -20.71
N TRP A 168 -4.54 1.90 -19.90
CA TRP A 168 -5.07 2.62 -18.73
C TRP A 168 -6.07 3.73 -19.10
N ASP A 169 -5.90 4.35 -20.27
CA ASP A 169 -6.82 5.37 -20.79
C ASP A 169 -8.15 4.79 -21.29
N SER A 170 -8.15 3.56 -21.81
CA SER A 170 -9.35 2.91 -22.36
C SER A 170 -10.47 2.69 -21.33
N GLY A 171 -10.13 2.71 -20.04
CA GLY A 171 -11.07 2.63 -18.93
C GLY A 171 -11.10 3.88 -18.04
N GLY A 172 -10.49 5.00 -18.43
CA GLY A 172 -10.46 6.23 -17.62
C GLY A 172 -9.70 6.09 -16.28
N MET A 173 -8.80 5.12 -16.15
CA MET A 173 -7.98 4.89 -14.94
C MET A 173 -6.65 5.66 -14.97
N ALA A 174 -6.24 6.12 -16.16
CA ALA A 174 -4.96 6.75 -16.43
C ALA A 174 -4.60 7.85 -15.42
N HIS A 175 -5.51 8.80 -15.21
CA HIS A 175 -5.30 9.92 -14.30
C HIS A 175 -4.96 9.46 -12.88
N GLU A 176 -5.73 8.50 -12.34
CA GLU A 176 -5.59 8.01 -10.97
C GLU A 176 -4.32 7.18 -10.77
N LEU A 177 -3.96 6.35 -11.74
CA LEU A 177 -2.74 5.53 -11.69
C LEU A 177 -1.49 6.40 -11.82
N LEU A 178 -1.49 7.39 -12.72
CA LEU A 178 -0.38 8.36 -12.84
C LEU A 178 -0.25 9.21 -11.58
N GLN A 179 -1.37 9.67 -11.00
CA GLN A 179 -1.33 10.42 -9.75
C GLN A 179 -0.90 9.53 -8.57
N ALA A 180 -1.28 8.24 -8.56
CA ALA A 180 -0.80 7.29 -7.57
C ALA A 180 0.73 7.08 -7.64
N LEU A 181 1.31 7.03 -8.84
CA LEU A 181 2.77 7.03 -9.01
C LEU A 181 3.40 8.30 -8.43
N VAL A 182 2.87 9.49 -8.77
CA VAL A 182 3.37 10.76 -8.24
C VAL A 182 3.30 10.81 -6.71
N GLU A 183 2.17 10.43 -6.11
CA GLU A 183 1.99 10.46 -4.66
C GLU A 183 2.82 9.42 -3.91
N LEU A 184 3.27 8.36 -4.59
CA LEU A 184 4.23 7.38 -4.07
C LEU A 184 5.69 7.77 -4.33
N ASP A 185 5.95 9.00 -4.80
CA ASP A 185 7.28 9.49 -5.14
C ASP A 185 7.94 8.79 -6.36
N LEU A 186 7.11 8.38 -7.32
CA LEU A 186 7.51 7.76 -8.59
C LEU A 186 7.22 8.70 -9.79
N GLY A 187 7.45 10.01 -9.60
CA GLY A 187 7.19 11.05 -10.60
C GLY A 187 7.94 10.84 -11.92
N GLU A 188 9.19 10.38 -11.87
CA GLU A 188 10.00 10.06 -13.05
C GLU A 188 9.38 8.91 -13.87
N ILE A 189 8.88 7.88 -13.19
CA ILE A 189 8.18 6.76 -13.83
C ILE A 189 6.86 7.24 -14.43
N ALA A 190 6.12 8.10 -13.73
CA ALA A 190 4.90 8.70 -14.26
C ALA A 190 5.19 9.53 -15.53
N GLN A 191 6.29 10.28 -15.56
CA GLN A 191 6.73 11.05 -16.72
C GLN A 191 7.10 10.16 -17.91
N GLU A 192 7.78 9.04 -17.68
CA GLU A 192 8.11 8.05 -18.73
C GLU A 192 6.84 7.44 -19.35
N ILE A 193 5.84 7.11 -18.52
CA ILE A 193 4.65 6.36 -18.90
C ILE A 193 3.54 7.25 -19.47
N PHE A 194 3.48 8.51 -19.08
CA PHE A 194 2.45 9.47 -19.53
C PHE A 194 2.17 9.42 -21.05
N PRO A 195 3.16 9.53 -21.95
CA PRO A 195 2.91 9.43 -23.40
C PRO A 195 2.49 8.03 -23.86
N LEU A 196 2.88 6.96 -23.15
CA LEU A 196 2.50 5.59 -23.49
C LEU A 196 1.02 5.32 -23.22
N VAL A 197 0.48 5.91 -22.15
CA VAL A 197 -0.91 5.73 -21.72
C VAL A 197 -1.89 6.35 -22.70
N TYR A 198 -1.59 7.54 -23.21
CA TYR A 198 -2.49 8.28 -24.12
C TYR A 198 -2.19 8.05 -25.61
N GLY A 199 -1.19 7.21 -25.92
CA GLY A 199 -0.93 6.67 -27.25
C GLY A 199 0.23 7.34 -28.00
N PRO A 200 1.08 6.57 -28.72
CA PRO A 200 2.30 7.10 -29.35
C PRO A 200 2.08 7.97 -30.60
N ARG A 201 0.82 8.10 -31.06
CA ARG A 201 0.47 8.81 -32.32
C ARG A 201 -0.27 10.13 -32.09
N THR A 202 -0.55 10.48 -30.83
CA THR A 202 -1.27 11.70 -30.45
C THR A 202 -0.51 12.37 -29.32
N ASP A 203 -0.33 13.69 -29.38
CA ASP A 203 0.22 14.41 -28.23
C ASP A 203 -0.82 14.32 -27.09
N PRO A 204 -0.47 13.80 -25.90
CA PRO A 204 -1.42 13.75 -24.78
C PRO A 204 -2.06 15.12 -24.50
N LEU A 205 -1.32 16.22 -24.73
CA LEU A 205 -1.78 17.59 -24.51
C LEU A 205 -2.81 18.08 -25.53
N ASP A 206 -3.09 17.33 -26.59
CA ASP A 206 -4.23 17.61 -27.48
C ASP A 206 -5.58 17.42 -26.75
N ARG A 207 -5.58 16.69 -25.63
CA ARG A 207 -6.76 16.45 -24.79
C ARG A 207 -6.80 17.44 -23.62
N PRO A 208 -7.81 18.32 -23.49
CA PRO A 208 -7.90 19.31 -22.41
C PRO A 208 -7.77 18.72 -20.99
N GLU A 209 -8.26 17.51 -20.77
CA GLU A 209 -8.25 16.81 -19.48
C GLU A 209 -6.86 16.34 -19.01
N THR A 210 -5.87 16.23 -19.91
CA THR A 210 -4.55 15.69 -19.55
C THR A 210 -3.59 16.75 -19.00
N TRP A 211 -3.88 18.04 -19.22
CA TRP A 211 -3.02 19.16 -18.81
C TRP A 211 -2.77 19.19 -17.31
N ALA A 212 -3.80 18.91 -16.51
CA ALA A 212 -3.65 18.83 -15.05
C ALA A 212 -2.71 17.70 -14.63
N THR A 213 -2.83 16.54 -15.29
CA THR A 213 -1.98 15.38 -15.02
C THR A 213 -0.53 15.68 -15.40
N ALA A 214 -0.30 16.27 -16.58
CA ALA A 214 1.03 16.67 -17.03
C ALA A 214 1.67 17.69 -16.08
N ALA A 215 0.90 18.68 -15.62
CA ALA A 215 1.40 19.69 -14.70
C ALA A 215 1.75 19.09 -13.32
N ILE A 216 0.95 18.16 -12.79
CA ILE A 216 1.24 17.44 -11.54
C ILE A 216 2.52 16.60 -11.69
N ILE A 217 2.71 15.92 -12.82
CA ILE A 217 3.94 15.16 -13.09
C ILE A 217 5.14 16.12 -13.13
N ALA A 218 5.04 17.25 -13.84
CA ALA A 218 6.08 18.27 -13.89
C ALA A 218 6.45 18.81 -12.49
N MET A 219 5.44 19.10 -11.65
CA MET A 219 5.66 19.49 -10.25
C MET A 219 6.40 18.40 -9.45
N SER A 220 6.07 17.13 -9.66
CA SER A 220 6.67 16.01 -8.93
C SER A 220 8.15 15.80 -9.23
N VAL A 221 8.59 16.18 -10.43
CA VAL A 221 10.01 16.15 -10.84
C VAL A 221 10.71 17.51 -10.63
N GLY A 222 10.04 18.48 -10.00
CA GLY A 222 10.58 19.80 -9.66
C GLY A 222 10.52 20.87 -10.76
N ASP A 223 9.85 20.61 -11.88
CA ASP A 223 9.65 21.59 -12.96
C ASP A 223 8.41 22.47 -12.73
N TYR A 224 8.52 23.40 -11.77
CA TYR A 224 7.43 24.33 -11.44
C TYR A 224 7.14 25.35 -12.55
N VAL A 225 8.16 25.69 -13.35
CA VAL A 225 8.01 26.62 -14.48
C VAL A 225 7.20 25.97 -15.59
N GLY A 226 7.55 24.73 -15.96
CA GLY A 226 6.78 23.93 -16.90
C GLY A 226 5.37 23.65 -16.40
N ALA A 227 5.20 23.30 -15.13
CA ALA A 227 3.89 23.09 -14.53
C ALA A 227 2.98 24.34 -14.62
N ARG A 228 3.50 25.54 -14.30
CA ARG A 228 2.77 26.80 -14.49
C ARG A 228 2.36 27.00 -15.95
N ALA A 229 3.31 26.84 -16.88
CA ALA A 229 3.05 27.02 -18.30
C ALA A 229 1.97 26.04 -18.82
N LEU A 230 1.97 24.80 -18.33
CA LEU A 230 0.96 23.79 -18.64
C LEU A 230 -0.43 24.19 -18.12
N TYR A 231 -0.54 24.61 -16.86
CA TYR A 231 -1.83 25.07 -16.31
C TYR A 231 -2.38 26.28 -17.07
N GLU A 232 -1.55 27.30 -17.31
CA GLU A 232 -1.97 28.48 -18.07
C GLU A 232 -2.37 28.14 -19.51
N ALA A 233 -1.63 27.23 -20.17
CA ALA A 233 -1.93 26.79 -21.52
C ALA A 233 -3.25 26.01 -21.62
N GLY A 234 -3.53 25.16 -20.63
CA GLY A 234 -4.82 24.48 -20.47
C GLY A 234 -5.96 25.48 -20.28
N MET A 235 -5.80 26.45 -19.38
CA MET A 235 -6.81 27.49 -19.12
C MET A 235 -7.10 28.36 -20.35
N ARG A 236 -6.07 28.73 -21.13
CA ARG A 236 -6.24 29.46 -22.40
C ARG A 236 -7.03 28.66 -23.44
N ARG A 237 -6.98 27.33 -23.39
CA ARG A 237 -7.73 26.41 -24.26
C ARG A 237 -9.11 26.03 -23.70
N GLY A 238 -9.53 26.64 -22.59
CA GLY A 238 -10.84 26.43 -21.99
C GLY A 238 -10.90 25.37 -20.90
N TYR A 239 -9.78 24.72 -20.55
CA TYR A 239 -9.74 23.81 -19.41
C TYR A 239 -9.78 24.59 -18.09
N ARG A 240 -10.93 24.60 -17.42
CA ARG A 240 -11.19 25.37 -16.20
C ARG A 240 -11.66 24.46 -15.07
N GLU A 241 -10.83 23.48 -14.75
CA GLU A 241 -11.03 22.65 -13.57
C GLU A 241 -10.58 23.38 -12.30
N LEU A 242 -11.34 23.16 -11.22
CA LEU A 242 -11.08 23.79 -9.93
C LEU A 242 -9.72 23.40 -9.37
N SER A 243 -9.38 22.11 -9.44
CA SER A 243 -8.10 21.56 -8.97
C SER A 243 -6.89 22.17 -9.69
N ALA A 244 -7.00 22.38 -11.00
CA ALA A 244 -5.95 22.99 -11.81
C ALA A 244 -5.77 24.48 -11.46
N THR A 245 -6.88 25.20 -11.30
CA THR A 245 -6.87 26.62 -10.87
C THR A 245 -6.24 26.76 -9.48
N MET A 246 -6.57 25.84 -8.57
CA MET A 246 -5.99 25.79 -7.23
C MET A 246 -4.49 25.51 -7.27
N ASN A 247 -4.02 24.53 -8.03
CA ASN A 247 -2.58 24.25 -8.12
C ASN A 247 -1.79 25.41 -8.76
N LEU A 248 -2.34 26.04 -9.79
CA LEU A 248 -1.76 27.25 -10.38
C LEU A 248 -1.64 28.36 -9.34
N SER A 249 -2.69 28.61 -8.57
CA SER A 249 -2.68 29.64 -7.52
C SER A 249 -1.57 29.40 -6.49
N LEU A 250 -1.33 28.15 -6.08
CA LEU A 250 -0.27 27.80 -5.14
C LEU A 250 1.13 28.06 -5.72
N ILE A 251 1.33 27.78 -7.01
CA ILE A 251 2.60 28.08 -7.72
C ILE A 251 2.82 29.60 -7.81
N GLU A 252 1.78 30.37 -8.16
CA GLU A 252 1.86 31.83 -8.26
C GLU A 252 2.15 32.47 -6.89
N LEU A 253 1.47 32.02 -5.83
CA LEU A 253 1.78 32.45 -4.47
C LEU A 253 3.22 32.06 -4.07
N ALA A 254 3.66 30.84 -4.37
CA ALA A 254 5.01 30.39 -4.02
C ALA A 254 6.11 31.14 -4.79
N THR A 255 5.79 31.71 -5.96
CA THR A 255 6.72 32.50 -6.78
C THR A 255 6.62 34.00 -6.53
N GLY A 256 5.72 34.45 -5.64
CA GLY A 256 5.55 35.85 -5.24
C GLY A 256 4.59 36.66 -6.12
N ASP A 257 3.91 36.03 -7.09
CA ASP A 257 2.84 36.62 -7.89
C ASP A 257 1.51 36.57 -7.12
N TYR A 258 1.44 37.35 -6.03
CA TYR A 258 0.29 37.32 -5.12
C TYR A 258 -0.98 37.87 -5.77
N GLU A 259 -0.88 38.80 -6.72
CA GLU A 259 -2.06 39.35 -7.41
C GLU A 259 -2.84 38.25 -8.17
N ASN A 260 -2.16 37.48 -9.02
CA ASN A 260 -2.79 36.36 -9.73
C ASN A 260 -3.06 35.18 -8.80
N GLY A 261 -2.10 34.88 -7.91
CA GLY A 261 -2.23 33.80 -6.95
C GLY A 261 -3.49 33.91 -6.10
N TRP A 262 -3.77 35.07 -5.51
CA TRP A 262 -5.00 35.22 -4.72
C TRP A 262 -6.26 35.24 -5.58
N LEU A 263 -6.21 35.81 -6.79
CA LEU A 263 -7.34 35.80 -7.72
C LEU A 263 -7.76 34.37 -8.05
N HIS A 264 -6.81 33.52 -8.44
CA HIS A 264 -7.08 32.11 -8.74
C HIS A 264 -7.45 31.33 -7.48
N TYR A 265 -6.85 31.65 -6.33
CA TYR A 265 -7.16 30.99 -5.05
C TYR A 265 -8.61 31.20 -4.61
N MET A 266 -9.31 32.24 -5.11
CA MET A 266 -10.74 32.45 -4.84
C MET A 266 -11.63 31.33 -5.38
N ALA A 267 -11.19 30.56 -6.37
CA ALA A 267 -11.93 29.43 -6.93
C ALA A 267 -12.28 28.39 -5.85
N ARG A 268 -11.48 28.27 -4.79
CA ARG A 268 -11.75 27.41 -3.63
C ARG A 268 -13.14 27.59 -3.02
N ALA A 269 -13.72 28.78 -3.15
CA ALA A 269 -15.03 29.12 -2.59
C ALA A 269 -16.18 28.32 -3.23
N GLU A 270 -15.92 27.68 -4.38
CA GLU A 270 -16.85 26.83 -5.10
C GLU A 270 -16.64 25.34 -4.79
N ASP A 271 -15.56 24.97 -4.09
CA ASP A 271 -15.28 23.58 -3.70
C ASP A 271 -16.02 23.20 -2.41
N SER A 272 -16.73 22.08 -2.43
CA SER A 272 -17.33 21.50 -1.23
C SER A 272 -16.28 20.85 -0.30
N ALA A 273 -15.07 20.55 -0.82
CA ALA A 273 -13.97 20.00 -0.04
C ALA A 273 -13.37 20.99 0.96
N PHE A 274 -13.60 22.30 0.80
CA PHE A 274 -13.18 23.31 1.77
C PHE A 274 -14.33 23.63 2.72
N PRO A 275 -14.28 23.13 3.97
CA PRO A 275 -15.36 23.37 4.93
C PRO A 275 -15.47 24.88 5.21
N ARG A 276 -16.70 25.39 5.21
CA ARG A 276 -17.01 26.79 5.53
C ARG A 276 -18.29 26.90 6.34
N GLN A 277 -18.43 28.00 7.07
CA GLN A 277 -19.69 28.32 7.74
C GLN A 277 -20.79 28.66 6.73
N PRO A 278 -22.08 28.41 7.04
CA PRO A 278 -23.20 28.79 6.19
C PRO A 278 -23.16 30.28 5.84
N LEU A 279 -23.41 30.58 4.57
CA LEU A 279 -23.43 31.95 4.06
C LEU A 279 -24.88 32.39 3.84
N PRO A 280 -25.26 33.62 4.23
CA PRO A 280 -26.58 34.15 3.94
C PRO A 280 -26.72 34.44 2.44
N ALA A 281 -27.71 33.83 1.78
CA ALA A 281 -27.92 33.96 0.34
C ALA A 281 -28.46 35.35 -0.05
N GLU A 282 -29.14 36.01 0.89
CA GLU A 282 -29.82 37.29 0.73
C GLU A 282 -28.88 38.50 0.90
N VAL A 283 -27.67 38.30 1.43
CA VAL A 283 -26.67 39.35 1.66
C VAL A 283 -25.70 39.38 0.48
N PRO A 284 -25.35 40.54 -0.09
CA PRO A 284 -24.37 40.61 -1.17
C PRO A 284 -22.95 40.26 -0.70
N ARG A 285 -22.20 39.53 -1.54
CA ARG A 285 -20.77 39.28 -1.31
C ARG A 285 -19.98 40.57 -1.53
N TRP A 286 -19.16 40.96 -0.56
CA TRP A 286 -18.28 42.11 -0.65
C TRP A 286 -17.26 41.92 -1.79
N ALA A 287 -17.24 42.86 -2.72
CA ALA A 287 -16.35 42.86 -3.88
C ALA A 287 -15.19 43.87 -3.76
N GLY A 288 -15.16 44.67 -2.69
CA GLY A 288 -14.16 45.73 -2.46
C GLY A 288 -14.76 47.13 -2.33
N GLU A 289 -16.09 47.23 -2.17
CA GLU A 289 -16.81 48.48 -1.95
C GLU A 289 -16.35 49.19 -0.67
N PRO A 290 -16.54 50.53 -0.55
CA PRO A 290 -16.26 51.24 0.70
C PRO A 290 -17.04 50.67 1.89
N VAL A 291 -16.32 50.26 2.93
CA VAL A 291 -16.87 49.58 4.12
C VAL A 291 -17.06 50.50 5.34
N ALA A 292 -16.74 51.79 5.23
CA ALA A 292 -16.86 52.71 6.36
C ALA A 292 -18.33 52.84 6.83
N GLY A 293 -18.57 52.54 8.10
CA GLY A 293 -19.91 52.53 8.71
C GLY A 293 -20.78 51.32 8.32
N LYS A 294 -20.25 50.37 7.53
CA LYS A 294 -20.95 49.18 7.05
C LYS A 294 -20.66 47.97 7.93
N THR A 295 -21.61 47.04 7.99
CA THR A 295 -21.47 45.77 8.70
C THR A 295 -21.04 44.68 7.73
N LEU A 296 -19.86 44.11 7.95
CA LEU A 296 -19.28 43.07 7.10
C LEU A 296 -19.19 41.76 7.88
N MET A 297 -19.92 40.74 7.42
CA MET A 297 -19.78 39.36 7.92
C MET A 297 -18.57 38.71 7.27
N VAL A 298 -17.62 38.22 8.07
CA VAL A 298 -16.47 37.44 7.61
C VAL A 298 -16.66 36.01 8.07
N ALA A 299 -16.84 35.09 7.13
CA ALA A 299 -17.02 33.67 7.43
C ALA A 299 -15.68 32.92 7.42
N SER A 300 -15.48 32.05 8.41
CA SER A 300 -14.35 31.13 8.44
C SER A 300 -14.48 30.04 7.38
N GLU A 301 -13.33 29.64 6.87
CA GLU A 301 -13.16 28.52 5.95
C GLU A 301 -11.85 27.79 6.27
N GLN A 302 -11.69 26.59 5.70
CA GLN A 302 -10.47 25.76 5.80
C GLN A 302 -10.08 25.36 7.24
N GLY A 303 -8.79 25.12 7.48
CA GLY A 303 -8.27 24.60 8.74
C GLY A 303 -8.02 25.67 9.80
N MET A 304 -7.88 25.25 11.06
CA MET A 304 -7.65 26.16 12.20
C MET A 304 -6.35 26.96 12.07
N GLY A 305 -5.29 26.38 11.46
CA GLY A 305 -4.04 27.09 11.18
C GLY A 305 -4.25 28.26 10.20
N ASP A 306 -5.00 28.02 9.12
CA ASP A 306 -5.35 29.04 8.14
C ASP A 306 -6.17 30.14 8.80
N MET A 307 -7.19 29.79 9.58
CA MET A 307 -7.97 30.77 10.34
C MET A 307 -7.05 31.67 11.18
N ILE A 308 -6.20 31.08 12.05
CA ILE A 308 -5.25 31.84 12.89
C ILE A 308 -4.34 32.73 12.05
N GLN A 309 -3.86 32.28 10.90
CA GLN A 309 -3.05 33.09 10.01
C GLN A 309 -3.82 34.31 9.48
N PHE A 310 -5.01 34.11 8.94
CA PHE A 310 -5.75 35.17 8.24
C PHE A 310 -6.56 36.09 9.16
N LEU A 311 -6.72 35.75 10.46
CA LEU A 311 -7.29 36.66 11.46
C LEU A 311 -6.63 38.05 11.50
N ARG A 312 -5.37 38.17 11.05
CA ARG A 312 -4.63 39.43 10.91
C ARG A 312 -5.34 40.50 10.08
N PHE A 313 -6.24 40.10 9.19
CA PHE A 313 -6.95 41.04 8.30
C PHE A 313 -8.19 41.65 8.97
N ILE A 314 -8.68 41.09 10.08
CA ILE A 314 -9.84 41.62 10.81
C ILE A 314 -9.59 43.06 11.31
N PRO A 315 -8.46 43.36 11.99
CA PRO A 315 -8.16 44.74 12.41
C PRO A 315 -7.98 45.73 11.24
N GLU A 316 -7.53 45.28 10.07
CA GLU A 316 -7.42 46.15 8.89
C GLU A 316 -8.78 46.55 8.34
N LEU A 317 -9.77 45.65 8.35
CA LEU A 317 -11.16 45.97 8.00
C LEU A 317 -11.78 46.96 8.99
N GLU A 318 -11.55 46.77 10.30
CA GLU A 318 -12.02 47.70 11.34
C GLU A 318 -11.37 49.09 11.17
N ARG A 319 -10.10 49.15 10.77
CA ARG A 319 -9.38 50.40 10.46
C ARG A 319 -9.96 51.14 9.26
N LEU A 320 -10.54 50.41 8.29
CA LEU A 320 -11.30 50.99 7.18
C LEU A 320 -12.71 51.48 7.59
N GLY A 321 -13.09 51.31 8.86
CA GLY A 321 -14.36 51.76 9.42
C GLY A 321 -15.48 50.73 9.34
N ALA A 322 -15.18 49.48 8.98
CA ALA A 322 -16.17 48.40 8.98
C ALA A 322 -16.52 47.95 10.41
N ARG A 323 -17.78 47.59 10.64
CA ARG A 323 -18.21 46.78 11.77
C ARG A 323 -18.11 45.31 11.38
N VAL A 324 -17.06 44.62 11.82
CA VAL A 324 -16.80 43.23 11.41
C VAL A 324 -17.52 42.24 12.31
N VAL A 325 -18.15 41.25 11.70
CA VAL A 325 -18.84 40.14 12.38
C VAL A 325 -18.18 38.86 11.93
N PHE A 326 -17.41 38.22 12.81
CA PHE A 326 -16.69 37.01 12.45
C PHE A 326 -17.51 35.75 12.78
N SER A 327 -17.91 35.02 11.75
CA SER A 327 -18.63 33.74 11.88
C SER A 327 -17.63 32.60 11.80
N SER A 328 -17.35 31.98 12.95
CA SER A 328 -16.34 30.91 13.07
C SER A 328 -16.64 29.98 14.24
N TYR A 329 -15.80 28.96 14.40
CA TYR A 329 -15.84 28.04 15.53
C TYR A 329 -15.62 28.78 16.86
N PRO A 330 -16.32 28.39 17.94
CA PRO A 330 -16.21 29.04 19.25
C PRO A 330 -14.77 29.22 19.76
N ASP A 331 -13.91 28.23 19.53
CA ASP A 331 -12.50 28.26 19.95
C ASP A 331 -11.71 29.41 19.32
N ILE A 332 -11.93 29.70 18.04
CA ILE A 332 -11.23 30.77 17.31
C ILE A 332 -11.80 32.14 17.71
N VAL A 333 -13.12 32.22 17.88
CA VAL A 333 -13.78 33.46 18.34
C VAL A 333 -13.28 33.84 19.74
N THR A 334 -13.09 32.86 20.63
CA THR A 334 -12.59 33.11 21.98
C THR A 334 -11.16 33.64 21.99
N LEU A 335 -10.29 33.17 21.08
CA LEU A 335 -8.94 33.72 20.93
C LEU A 335 -8.94 35.21 20.52
N LEU A 336 -9.82 35.61 19.60
CA LEU A 336 -9.95 37.01 19.17
C LEU A 336 -10.44 37.93 20.30
N ALA A 337 -11.30 37.42 21.18
CA ALA A 337 -11.85 38.20 22.30
C ALA A 337 -10.77 38.70 23.28
N ASN A 338 -9.58 38.12 23.25
CA ASN A 338 -8.44 38.54 24.07
C ASN A 338 -7.68 39.75 23.49
N ASP A 339 -7.93 40.20 22.25
CA ASP A 339 -7.28 41.41 21.71
C ASP A 339 -7.86 42.67 22.37
N PRO A 340 -7.04 43.45 23.12
CA PRO A 340 -7.49 44.66 23.79
C PRO A 340 -7.95 45.78 22.84
N ARG A 341 -7.66 45.67 21.54
CA ARG A 341 -8.08 46.63 20.49
C ARG A 341 -9.33 46.20 19.75
N ALA A 342 -9.67 44.91 19.78
CA ALA A 342 -10.85 44.42 19.07
C ALA A 342 -12.10 45.04 19.69
N LYS A 343 -12.91 45.71 18.87
CA LYS A 343 -14.25 46.18 19.30
C LYS A 343 -15.19 44.99 19.29
N THR A 344 -14.97 44.06 20.23
CA THR A 344 -15.78 42.86 20.51
C THR A 344 -16.50 42.30 19.28
N ALA A 345 -15.91 41.30 18.62
CA ALA A 345 -16.61 40.42 17.68
C ALA A 345 -17.82 39.83 18.42
N ALA A 346 -19.00 40.45 18.26
CA ALA A 346 -20.17 40.08 19.03
C ALA A 346 -20.69 38.74 18.50
N VAL A 347 -20.68 37.72 19.36
CA VAL A 347 -21.50 36.50 19.21
C VAL A 347 -22.96 36.85 19.54
N LYS A 348 -23.50 37.91 18.93
CA LYS A 348 -24.94 38.14 18.93
C LYS A 348 -25.47 37.60 17.60
N PRO A 349 -26.59 36.87 17.59
CA PRO A 349 -27.32 36.65 16.36
C PRO A 349 -27.74 38.03 15.84
N LEU A 350 -27.11 38.48 14.76
CA LEU A 350 -27.56 39.64 14.01
C LEU A 350 -28.71 39.19 13.13
N ALA A 351 -29.70 40.05 12.98
CA ALA A 351 -30.70 39.84 11.94
C ALA A 351 -30.02 40.01 10.56
N ILE A 352 -30.46 39.26 9.54
CA ILE A 352 -29.84 39.30 8.20
C ILE A 352 -29.85 40.74 7.65
N GLU A 353 -30.87 41.52 8.01
CA GLU A 353 -31.07 42.92 7.63
C GLU A 353 -30.02 43.88 8.22
N GLU A 354 -29.26 43.45 9.24
CA GLU A 354 -28.21 44.23 9.89
C GLU A 354 -26.83 44.02 9.24
N ILE A 355 -26.73 43.14 8.24
CA ILE A 355 -25.51 42.79 7.52
C ILE A 355 -25.54 43.45 6.14
N ASP A 356 -24.61 44.39 5.89
CA ASP A 356 -24.53 45.04 4.59
C ASP A 356 -23.85 44.15 3.53
N TYR A 357 -22.81 43.42 3.92
CA TYR A 357 -22.06 42.52 3.03
C TYR A 357 -21.53 41.29 3.77
N TYR A 358 -21.19 40.23 3.02
CA TYR A 358 -20.38 39.11 3.54
C TYR A 358 -19.12 38.85 2.71
N THR A 359 -18.09 38.25 3.30
CA THR A 359 -16.89 37.74 2.59
C THR A 359 -16.33 36.50 3.27
N LEU A 360 -15.50 35.73 2.56
CA LEU A 360 -14.72 34.66 3.15
C LEU A 360 -13.37 35.20 3.67
N LEU A 361 -12.87 34.61 4.76
CA LEU A 361 -11.65 35.08 5.43
C LEU A 361 -10.41 35.06 4.52
N LEU A 362 -10.24 34.04 3.67
CA LEU A 362 -9.05 33.90 2.81
C LEU A 362 -9.21 34.66 1.48
N ASP A 363 -10.35 35.34 1.24
CA ASP A 363 -10.50 36.30 0.12
C ASP A 363 -9.89 37.66 0.47
N LEU A 364 -9.71 37.95 1.75
CA LEU A 364 -9.28 39.26 2.24
C LEU A 364 -7.95 39.74 1.66
N PRO A 365 -6.90 38.91 1.43
CA PRO A 365 -5.68 39.37 0.78
C PRO A 365 -5.95 40.01 -0.58
N TYR A 366 -6.75 39.35 -1.43
CA TYR A 366 -7.11 39.87 -2.74
C TYR A 366 -7.94 41.16 -2.62
N ARG A 367 -8.99 41.12 -1.78
CA ARG A 367 -9.92 42.25 -1.61
C ARG A 367 -9.28 43.49 -1.01
N LEU A 368 -8.25 43.32 -0.19
CA LEU A 368 -7.47 44.40 0.42
C LEU A 368 -6.27 44.83 -0.43
N GLY A 369 -6.08 44.24 -1.62
CA GLY A 369 -5.06 44.65 -2.57
C GLY A 369 -3.64 44.20 -2.23
N VAL A 370 -3.48 43.03 -1.59
CA VAL A 370 -2.17 42.40 -1.35
C VAL A 370 -1.66 41.82 -2.68
N LYS A 371 -0.75 42.52 -3.36
CA LYS A 371 -0.25 42.14 -4.70
C LYS A 371 1.11 41.46 -4.69
N ARG A 372 1.91 41.69 -3.65
CA ARG A 372 3.26 41.17 -3.49
C ARG A 372 3.50 40.74 -2.04
N PRO A 373 4.51 39.90 -1.76
CA PRO A 373 4.87 39.50 -0.40
C PRO A 373 5.04 40.68 0.59
N ALA A 374 5.63 41.80 0.13
CA ALA A 374 5.84 43.00 0.94
C ALA A 374 4.54 43.74 1.34
N ASP A 375 3.42 43.46 0.68
CA ASP A 375 2.13 44.12 0.95
C ASP A 375 1.35 43.42 2.07
N VAL A 376 1.82 42.25 2.58
CA VAL A 376 1.16 41.50 3.65
C VAL A 376 1.20 42.30 4.97
N PRO A 377 0.06 42.49 5.67
CA PRO A 377 0.05 43.15 6.97
C PRO A 377 0.74 42.28 8.01
N CYS A 378 1.97 42.64 8.32
CA CYS A 378 2.90 41.86 9.14
C CYS A 378 3.09 42.47 10.54
N ARG A 379 1.99 42.82 11.22
CA ARG A 379 2.01 43.35 12.60
C ARG A 379 1.79 42.23 13.61
N ILE A 380 2.82 41.94 14.41
CA ILE A 380 2.77 40.96 15.51
C ILE A 380 3.01 41.67 16.87
N PRO A 381 2.38 41.24 17.97
CA PRO A 381 1.31 40.24 18.01
C PRO A 381 -0.03 40.79 17.45
N TYR A 382 -0.84 39.87 16.92
CA TYR A 382 -2.24 40.15 16.55
C TYR A 382 -3.22 39.20 17.24
N LEU A 383 -2.72 38.29 18.08
CA LEU A 383 -3.50 37.50 19.04
C LEU A 383 -2.86 37.62 20.43
N TYR A 384 -3.68 37.43 21.46
CA TYR A 384 -3.26 37.55 22.86
C TYR A 384 -3.78 36.36 23.66
N ALA A 385 -2.97 35.89 24.61
CA ALA A 385 -3.38 34.83 25.51
C ALA A 385 -4.30 35.35 26.62
N ASN A 386 -5.18 34.48 27.11
CA ASN A 386 -6.01 34.78 28.27
C ASN A 386 -5.13 35.01 29.50
N HIS A 387 -5.25 36.19 30.12
CA HIS A 387 -4.38 36.60 31.21
C HIS A 387 -4.44 35.65 32.42
N THR A 388 -5.64 35.18 32.80
CA THR A 388 -5.84 34.30 33.96
C THR A 388 -5.21 32.92 33.70
N LYS A 389 -5.45 32.33 32.53
CA LYS A 389 -4.85 31.04 32.15
C LYS A 389 -3.33 31.15 31.97
N SER A 390 -2.84 32.25 31.40
CA SER A 390 -1.40 32.49 31.25
C SER A 390 -0.73 32.59 32.63
N SER A 391 -1.37 33.23 33.60
CA SER A 391 -0.85 33.33 34.97
C SER A 391 -0.74 31.95 35.64
N HIS A 392 -1.71 31.07 35.43
CA HIS A 392 -1.66 29.69 35.90
C HIS A 392 -0.45 28.91 35.33
N TRP A 393 -0.21 29.00 34.01
CA TRP A 393 0.96 28.34 33.40
C TRP A 393 2.29 28.96 33.84
N ARG A 394 2.31 30.27 34.11
CA ARG A 394 3.50 30.94 34.65
C ARG A 394 3.91 30.34 35.98
N GLU A 395 2.95 30.13 36.88
CA GLU A 395 3.19 29.45 38.17
C GLU A 395 3.64 28.02 37.96
N HIS A 396 3.01 27.28 37.05
CA HIS A 396 3.37 25.90 36.74
C HIS A 396 4.81 25.77 36.19
N PHE A 397 5.26 26.72 35.36
CA PHE A 397 6.61 26.72 34.79
C PHE A 397 7.65 27.45 35.67
N ALA A 398 7.26 28.05 36.79
CA ALA A 398 8.18 28.79 37.66
C ALA A 398 9.29 27.89 38.25
N ALA A 399 8.98 26.60 38.48
CA ALA A 399 9.94 25.62 39.00
C ALA A 399 10.89 25.04 37.93
N LEU A 400 10.61 25.26 36.63
CA LEU A 400 11.44 24.74 35.54
C LEU A 400 12.67 25.63 35.35
N VAL A 401 13.83 24.98 35.21
CA VAL A 401 15.13 25.66 35.08
C VAL A 401 15.48 25.84 33.60
N GLY A 402 16.15 26.95 33.30
CA GLY A 402 16.65 27.26 31.96
C GLY A 402 15.56 27.74 31.00
N MET A 403 15.90 27.72 29.71
CA MET A 403 15.03 28.14 28.62
C MET A 403 13.89 27.14 28.41
N LYS A 404 12.65 27.63 28.35
CA LYS A 404 11.43 26.84 28.16
C LYS A 404 11.08 26.78 26.68
N VAL A 405 11.28 25.61 26.07
CA VAL A 405 11.13 25.41 24.62
C VAL A 405 9.95 24.50 24.31
N GLY A 406 8.93 25.02 23.65
CA GLY A 406 7.76 24.23 23.21
C GLY A 406 8.10 23.33 22.03
N LEU A 407 7.63 22.07 22.04
CA LEU A 407 7.79 21.11 20.94
C LEU A 407 6.43 20.62 20.42
N ALA A 408 6.25 20.66 19.10
CA ALA A 408 5.14 19.99 18.41
C ALA A 408 5.62 19.40 17.07
N TRP A 409 5.37 18.11 16.84
CA TRP A 409 6.05 17.34 15.79
C TRP A 409 5.12 16.74 14.74
N ALA A 410 3.80 16.77 14.94
CA ALA A 410 2.86 16.19 13.99
C ALA A 410 1.60 17.05 13.83
N GLY A 411 1.09 17.10 12.60
CA GLY A 411 -0.16 17.75 12.26
C GLY A 411 -1.36 16.81 12.37
N ASN A 412 -2.40 17.13 11.60
CA ASN A 412 -3.59 16.33 11.47
C ASN A 412 -3.35 15.17 10.48
N PRO A 413 -3.41 13.89 10.89
CA PRO A 413 -3.19 12.75 10.00
C PRO A 413 -4.20 12.65 8.85
N ASP A 414 -5.37 13.30 8.95
CA ASP A 414 -6.36 13.33 7.88
C ASP A 414 -5.99 14.29 6.75
N PHE A 415 -5.03 15.19 6.95
CA PHE A 415 -4.52 16.05 5.89
C PHE A 415 -3.69 15.23 4.88
N GLN A 416 -3.91 15.42 3.57
CA GLN A 416 -3.30 14.60 2.51
C GLN A 416 -1.77 14.58 2.57
N GLY A 417 -1.15 15.73 2.84
CA GLY A 417 0.31 15.86 2.94
C GLY A 417 0.90 15.65 4.34
N ASP A 418 0.15 15.07 5.29
CA ASP A 418 0.62 15.03 6.68
C ASP A 418 1.84 14.11 6.86
N HIS A 419 1.86 13.00 6.12
CA HIS A 419 2.89 11.97 6.19
C HIS A 419 4.32 12.49 5.93
N TYR A 420 4.50 13.47 5.03
CA TYR A 420 5.83 14.04 4.75
C TYR A 420 6.18 15.26 5.60
N ARG A 421 5.21 15.94 6.25
CA ARG A 421 5.47 17.13 7.07
C ARG A 421 5.49 16.85 8.58
N SER A 422 4.91 15.73 9.00
CA SER A 422 4.87 15.28 10.39
C SER A 422 6.06 14.38 10.69
N ALA A 423 6.73 14.65 11.80
CA ALA A 423 7.85 13.88 12.33
C ALA A 423 7.48 13.13 13.61
N SER A 424 8.25 12.13 14.02
CA SER A 424 8.11 11.51 15.35
C SER A 424 8.77 12.35 16.44
N ILE A 425 8.32 12.27 17.70
CA ILE A 425 9.09 12.85 18.83
C ILE A 425 10.55 12.36 18.87
N ASN A 426 10.80 11.14 18.37
CA ASN A 426 12.13 10.56 18.32
C ASN A 426 13.12 11.33 17.42
N VAL A 427 12.64 12.18 16.52
CA VAL A 427 13.54 13.00 15.68
C VAL A 427 14.28 14.06 16.49
N PHE A 428 13.81 14.38 17.70
CA PHE A 428 14.46 15.29 18.64
C PHE A 428 15.53 14.61 19.50
N ALA A 429 15.86 13.33 19.27
CA ALA A 429 16.97 12.66 19.95
C ALA A 429 18.31 13.45 19.86
N PRO A 430 18.65 14.13 18.75
CA PRO A 430 19.82 14.99 18.72
C PRO A 430 19.73 16.24 19.61
N LEU A 431 18.61 16.51 20.30
CA LEU A 431 18.51 17.55 21.33
C LEU A 431 18.69 17.00 22.75
N CYS A 432 18.87 15.69 22.91
CA CYS A 432 19.16 15.08 24.22
C CYS A 432 20.42 15.68 24.84
N GLY A 433 20.35 15.91 26.14
CA GLY A 433 21.44 16.45 26.93
C GLY A 433 21.90 17.86 26.54
N VAL A 434 21.14 18.64 25.75
CA VAL A 434 21.45 20.07 25.58
C VAL A 434 21.19 20.77 26.92
N PRO A 435 22.23 21.30 27.58
CA PRO A 435 22.09 21.84 28.92
C PRO A 435 21.40 23.21 28.92
N GLY A 436 20.74 23.55 30.04
CA GLY A 436 20.09 24.85 30.22
C GLY A 436 18.74 24.99 29.51
N ILE A 437 18.13 23.88 29.06
CA ILE A 437 16.82 23.86 28.40
C ILE A 437 15.89 22.88 29.10
N THR A 438 14.62 23.29 29.24
CA THR A 438 13.51 22.38 29.50
C THR A 438 12.57 22.41 28.29
N PHE A 439 12.37 21.25 27.66
CA PHE A 439 11.43 21.08 26.56
C PHE A 439 10.01 20.82 27.09
N ILE A 440 9.01 21.42 26.45
CA ILE A 440 7.61 21.34 26.86
C ILE A 440 6.79 20.82 25.67
N GLY A 441 6.15 19.67 25.84
CA GLY A 441 5.37 19.04 24.78
C GLY A 441 4.01 19.70 24.57
N LEU A 442 3.79 20.26 23.37
CA LEU A 442 2.58 20.95 22.94
C LEU A 442 1.70 20.10 21.99
N GLN A 443 2.15 18.91 21.64
CA GLN A 443 1.49 18.03 20.67
C GLN A 443 0.04 17.71 21.07
N LYS A 444 -0.85 17.56 20.08
CA LYS A 444 -2.22 17.04 20.26
C LYS A 444 -2.52 15.91 19.28
N GLY A 445 -3.68 15.29 19.45
CA GLY A 445 -4.18 14.25 18.55
C GLY A 445 -3.40 12.94 18.64
N ILE A 446 -3.38 12.16 17.55
CA ILE A 446 -2.75 10.83 17.53
C ILE A 446 -1.25 10.90 17.87
N GLY A 447 -0.56 11.98 17.49
CA GLY A 447 0.85 12.21 17.79
C GLY A 447 1.16 12.26 19.30
N ALA A 448 0.18 12.55 20.15
CA ALA A 448 0.34 12.56 21.60
C ALA A 448 0.62 11.16 22.19
N LYS A 449 0.30 10.07 21.47
CA LYS A 449 0.66 8.71 21.91
C LYS A 449 2.17 8.55 22.06
N GLU A 450 2.94 9.19 21.19
CA GLU A 450 4.41 9.15 21.19
C GLU A 450 5.01 10.01 22.33
N ALA A 451 4.29 11.02 22.83
CA ALA A 451 4.76 11.92 23.88
C ALA A 451 5.13 11.22 25.19
N ARG A 452 4.60 10.01 25.40
CA ARG A 452 4.83 9.18 26.60
C ARG A 452 6.15 8.40 26.54
N CYS A 453 6.85 8.44 25.42
CA CYS A 453 8.15 7.80 25.23
C CYS A 453 9.09 8.78 24.49
N PRO A 454 9.47 9.91 25.12
CA PRO A 454 10.45 10.81 24.53
C PRO A 454 11.82 10.12 24.41
N PRO A 455 12.71 10.62 23.54
CA PRO A 455 14.11 10.21 23.53
C PRO A 455 14.72 10.19 24.94
N GLU A 456 15.47 9.13 25.26
CA GLU A 456 16.16 9.02 26.54
C GLU A 456 17.17 10.16 26.69
N GLY A 457 17.13 10.88 27.81
CA GLY A 457 17.98 12.05 28.06
C GLY A 457 17.45 13.38 27.51
N LEU A 458 16.23 13.43 26.96
CA LEU A 458 15.56 14.70 26.63
C LEU A 458 14.92 15.30 27.90
N PRO A 459 15.30 16.51 28.36
CA PRO A 459 14.70 17.16 29.52
C PRO A 459 13.29 17.66 29.17
N TYR A 460 12.30 16.77 29.23
CA TYR A 460 10.99 16.94 28.60
C TYR A 460 9.84 16.86 29.60
N VAL A 461 8.92 17.82 29.52
CA VAL A 461 7.68 17.88 30.30
C VAL A 461 6.49 17.77 29.35
N TRP A 462 5.64 16.76 29.58
CA TRP A 462 4.43 16.57 28.78
C TRP A 462 3.23 17.30 29.39
N ILE A 463 2.60 18.20 28.62
CA ILE A 463 1.41 18.94 29.06
C ILE A 463 0.26 18.96 28.04
N GLY A 464 0.45 18.37 26.84
CA GLY A 464 -0.49 18.50 25.73
C GLY A 464 -1.87 17.89 25.98
N ASP A 465 -2.01 16.97 26.92
CA ASP A 465 -3.29 16.37 27.34
C ASP A 465 -4.10 17.25 28.30
N GLN A 466 -3.53 18.35 28.79
CA GLN A 466 -4.20 19.30 29.69
C GLN A 466 -4.95 20.41 28.94
N PHE A 467 -4.85 20.46 27.61
CA PHE A 467 -5.42 21.53 26.80
C PHE A 467 -6.78 21.13 26.21
N ALA A 468 -7.87 21.76 26.64
CA ALA A 468 -9.19 21.55 26.08
C ALA A 468 -9.37 22.24 24.72
N ASN A 469 -8.84 23.45 24.56
CA ASN A 469 -8.96 24.25 23.34
C ASN A 469 -7.66 25.03 23.04
N PHE A 470 -7.69 25.90 22.02
CA PHE A 470 -6.53 26.73 21.67
C PHE A 470 -6.26 27.85 22.66
N GLU A 471 -7.21 28.25 23.49
CA GLU A 471 -7.00 29.27 24.50
C GLU A 471 -6.03 28.76 25.58
N ASP A 472 -6.16 27.49 25.97
CA ASP A 472 -5.23 26.82 26.89
C ASP A 472 -3.84 26.70 26.27
N THR A 473 -3.78 26.33 24.98
CA THR A 473 -2.53 26.24 24.23
C THR A 473 -1.86 27.61 24.10
N ALA A 474 -2.61 28.67 23.80
CA ALA A 474 -2.10 30.03 23.72
C ALA A 474 -1.54 30.51 25.06
N ALA A 475 -2.24 30.22 26.16
CA ALA A 475 -1.80 30.55 27.51
C ALA A 475 -0.52 29.83 27.93
N ALA A 476 -0.35 28.56 27.56
CA ALA A 476 0.90 27.84 27.78
C ALA A 476 2.05 28.44 26.94
N ILE A 477 1.81 28.68 25.64
CA ILE A 477 2.79 29.27 24.72
C ILE A 477 3.24 30.67 25.17
N ASP A 478 2.34 31.45 25.78
CA ASP A 478 2.65 32.78 26.32
C ASP A 478 3.74 32.77 27.40
N ASN A 479 4.00 31.62 28.02
CA ASN A 479 5.04 31.45 29.04
C ASN A 479 6.29 30.71 28.54
N LEU A 480 6.41 30.52 27.21
CA LEU A 480 7.57 29.91 26.57
C LEU A 480 8.52 30.95 25.98
N ASP A 481 9.81 30.60 25.90
CA ASP A 481 10.88 31.41 25.33
C ASP A 481 11.03 31.17 23.82
N LEU A 482 10.74 29.95 23.36
CA LEU A 482 10.82 29.52 21.96
C LEU A 482 9.81 28.40 21.71
N VAL A 483 9.26 28.33 20.50
CA VAL A 483 8.48 27.17 20.02
C VAL A 483 9.17 26.57 18.81
N ILE A 484 9.51 25.28 18.88
CA ILE A 484 10.01 24.50 17.74
C ILE A 484 8.88 23.59 17.28
N SER A 485 8.46 23.71 16.02
CA SER A 485 7.38 22.89 15.51
C SER A 485 7.50 22.58 14.03
N THR A 486 7.00 21.41 13.61
CA THR A 486 6.67 21.14 12.20
C THR A 486 5.51 22.02 11.74
N ASP A 487 5.21 22.06 10.44
CA ASP A 487 4.11 22.86 9.88
C ASP A 487 2.73 22.44 10.44
N THR A 488 2.33 23.10 11.52
CA THR A 488 1.09 22.83 12.28
C THR A 488 0.44 24.16 12.73
N SER A 489 -0.79 24.09 13.23
CA SER A 489 -1.47 25.26 13.82
C SER A 489 -0.72 25.89 14.99
N ILE A 490 0.19 25.15 15.66
CA ILE A 490 1.03 25.65 16.76
C ILE A 490 2.00 26.72 16.25
N VAL A 491 2.54 26.57 15.04
CA VAL A 491 3.44 27.55 14.41
C VAL A 491 2.72 28.89 14.24
N HIS A 492 1.52 28.85 13.65
CA HIS A 492 0.71 30.04 13.44
C HIS A 492 0.31 30.70 14.75
N LEU A 493 -0.11 29.92 15.74
CA LEU A 493 -0.52 30.46 17.04
C LEU A 493 0.64 31.13 17.79
N ALA A 494 1.78 30.44 17.90
CA ALA A 494 2.96 30.99 18.57
C ALA A 494 3.48 32.25 17.85
N ALA A 495 3.50 32.24 16.52
CA ALA A 495 3.92 33.39 15.74
C ALA A 495 2.94 34.57 15.89
N ALA A 496 1.64 34.32 15.91
CA ALA A 496 0.60 35.35 16.11
C ALA A 496 0.63 35.99 17.51
N LEU A 497 1.04 35.22 18.53
CA LEU A 497 1.29 35.68 19.91
C LEU A 497 2.61 36.47 20.05
N GLY A 498 3.39 36.59 18.97
CA GLY A 498 4.67 37.32 18.98
C GLY A 498 5.83 36.54 19.60
N LYS A 499 5.71 35.22 19.80
CA LYS A 499 6.80 34.37 20.31
C LYS A 499 7.82 34.04 19.23
N PRO A 500 9.11 33.86 19.55
CA PRO A 500 10.06 33.26 18.62
C PRO A 500 9.61 31.85 18.23
N VAL A 501 9.65 31.54 16.94
CA VAL A 501 9.25 30.23 16.42
C VAL A 501 10.31 29.68 15.48
N TRP A 502 10.70 28.42 15.67
CA TRP A 502 11.52 27.68 14.73
C TRP A 502 10.66 26.64 14.04
N LEU A 503 10.48 26.82 12.74
CA LEU A 503 9.63 26.00 11.91
C LEU A 503 10.47 24.92 11.23
N LEU A 504 10.11 23.66 11.40
CA LEU A 504 10.72 22.52 10.73
C LEU A 504 9.93 22.18 9.48
N LEU A 505 10.58 22.22 8.32
CA LEU A 505 9.97 21.98 7.02
C LEU A 505 10.57 20.76 6.36
N SER A 506 9.70 19.95 5.79
CA SER A 506 10.15 18.93 4.86
C SER A 506 10.63 19.58 3.56
N ARG A 507 11.49 18.86 2.84
CA ARG A 507 11.92 19.28 1.51
C ARG A 507 10.75 19.26 0.50
N ARG A 508 9.82 18.31 0.65
CA ARG A 508 8.60 18.14 -0.16
C ARG A 508 7.55 19.23 0.04
N SER A 509 7.57 19.92 1.17
CA SER A 509 6.60 20.96 1.46
C SER A 509 6.98 22.28 0.80
N MET A 510 6.42 22.55 -0.37
CA MET A 510 6.51 23.85 -1.06
C MET A 510 5.31 24.74 -0.79
N ASP A 511 4.88 24.77 0.46
CA ASP A 511 3.75 25.60 0.85
C ASP A 511 4.09 27.10 0.70
N PRO A 512 3.27 27.88 -0.03
CA PRO A 512 3.53 29.29 -0.29
C PRO A 512 3.61 30.14 0.98
N ARG A 513 3.04 29.71 2.12
CA ARG A 513 3.10 30.42 3.41
C ARG A 513 4.53 30.50 3.96
N TRP A 514 5.38 29.54 3.62
CA TRP A 514 6.71 29.37 4.21
C TRP A 514 7.85 29.70 3.26
N VAL A 515 7.53 30.27 2.10
CA VAL A 515 8.54 30.79 1.17
C VAL A 515 9.20 32.03 1.78
N GLU A 516 10.53 32.07 1.70
CA GLU A 516 11.32 33.23 2.09
C GLU A 516 11.58 34.10 0.86
N PHE A 517 11.15 35.35 0.94
CA PHE A 517 11.42 36.37 -0.07
C PHE A 517 12.49 37.30 0.50
N GLU A 518 13.62 37.45 -0.20
CA GLU A 518 14.77 38.26 0.25
C GLU A 518 15.28 37.87 1.65
N GLY A 519 15.24 36.57 1.98
CA GLY A 519 15.71 36.02 3.26
C GLY A 519 14.77 36.27 4.45
N ARG A 520 13.49 36.63 4.21
CA ARG A 520 12.47 36.80 5.24
C ARG A 520 11.16 36.15 4.85
N ASN A 521 10.42 35.65 5.84
CA ASN A 521 9.06 35.18 5.62
C ASN A 521 8.09 36.38 5.56
N ALA A 522 7.20 36.40 4.56
CA ALA A 522 6.25 37.50 4.36
C ALA A 522 5.17 37.59 5.45
N TRP A 523 4.87 36.48 6.13
CA TRP A 523 3.76 36.37 7.07
C TRP A 523 4.19 36.53 8.52
N TYR A 524 5.37 36.04 8.87
CA TYR A 524 5.83 35.94 10.25
C TYR A 524 7.32 36.30 10.37
N PRO A 525 7.66 37.51 10.87
CA PRO A 525 9.04 37.96 10.98
C PRO A 525 9.77 37.33 12.17
N ASN A 526 9.02 36.73 13.10
CA ASN A 526 9.48 35.99 14.26
C ASN A 526 9.61 34.46 14.02
N VAL A 527 9.41 34.00 12.78
CA VAL A 527 9.62 32.61 12.39
C VAL A 527 10.97 32.46 11.70
N ARG A 528 11.76 31.48 12.14
CA ARG A 528 12.96 31.00 11.46
C ARG A 528 12.68 29.61 10.91
N ALA A 529 12.78 29.43 9.59
CA ALA A 529 12.57 28.13 8.97
C ALA A 529 13.86 27.30 8.93
N PHE A 530 13.72 26.00 9.16
CA PHE A 530 14.75 24.98 8.99
C PHE A 530 14.19 23.92 8.05
N ARG A 531 14.80 23.74 6.89
CA ARG A 531 14.32 22.83 5.85
C ARG A 531 15.27 21.64 5.71
N GLN A 532 14.71 20.45 5.57
CA GLN A 532 15.48 19.25 5.24
C GLN A 532 16.31 19.45 3.96
N GLU A 533 17.57 19.02 3.99
CA GLU A 533 18.42 18.97 2.80
C GLU A 533 18.05 17.78 1.91
N SER A 534 17.77 16.63 2.53
CA SER A 534 17.35 15.38 1.92
C SER A 534 15.97 14.95 2.43
N ASP A 535 15.15 14.37 1.56
CA ASP A 535 13.80 13.92 1.92
C ASP A 535 13.81 12.96 3.12
N ASP A 536 12.83 13.14 4.00
CA ASP A 536 12.61 12.38 5.23
C ASP A 536 13.75 12.38 6.27
N ASP A 537 14.84 13.12 6.09
CA ASP A 537 15.93 13.22 7.07
C ASP A 537 15.68 14.29 8.15
N TRP A 538 14.67 14.03 9.00
CA TRP A 538 14.36 14.89 10.15
C TRP A 538 15.49 14.89 11.19
N ILE A 539 16.13 13.75 11.45
CA ILE A 539 17.20 13.64 12.46
C ILE A 539 18.41 14.48 12.02
N GLY A 540 18.81 14.39 10.75
CA GLY A 540 19.88 15.22 10.19
C GLY A 540 19.56 16.70 10.28
N LEU A 541 18.33 17.12 9.97
CA LEU A 541 17.88 18.51 10.14
C LEU A 541 18.07 19.01 11.58
N ILE A 542 17.61 18.22 12.57
CA ILE A 542 17.75 18.60 13.98
C ILE A 542 19.22 18.62 14.39
N ARG A 543 20.00 17.59 14.04
CA ARG A 543 21.41 17.45 14.40
C ARG A 543 22.28 18.56 13.81
N ASN A 544 22.12 18.83 12.52
CA ASN A 544 23.07 19.65 11.76
C ASN A 544 22.68 21.13 11.75
N SER A 545 21.40 21.47 11.92
CA SER A 545 20.92 22.86 11.81
C SER A 545 20.28 23.38 13.09
N VAL A 546 19.36 22.62 13.70
CA VAL A 546 18.60 23.09 14.87
C VAL A 546 19.44 23.10 16.13
N ARG A 547 20.16 22.01 16.44
CA ARG A 547 21.02 21.92 17.64
C ARG A 547 22.11 23.00 17.64
N PRO A 548 22.87 23.24 16.55
CA PRO A 548 23.88 24.30 16.54
C PRO A 548 23.27 25.70 16.65
N ALA A 549 22.11 25.94 16.04
CA ALA A 549 21.39 27.19 16.22
C ALA A 549 20.96 27.40 17.68
N LEU A 550 20.51 26.34 18.35
CA LEU A 550 20.05 26.39 19.74
C LEU A 550 21.21 26.63 20.70
N ALA A 551 22.34 25.97 20.46
CA ALA A 551 23.57 26.17 21.21
C ALA A 551 24.10 27.61 21.07
N ASN A 552 24.05 28.19 19.86
CA ASN A 552 24.40 29.60 19.65
C ASN A 552 23.48 30.55 20.44
N ALA A 553 22.15 30.33 20.37
CA ALA A 553 21.19 31.16 21.11
C ALA A 553 21.42 31.11 22.63
N LEU A 554 21.76 29.93 23.17
CA LEU A 554 22.12 29.78 24.57
C LEU A 554 23.45 30.46 24.92
N LEU A 555 24.49 30.29 24.10
CA LEU A 555 25.80 30.94 24.33
C LEU A 555 25.69 32.45 24.39
N ASP A 556 24.88 33.04 23.52
CA ASP A 556 24.70 34.49 23.49
C ASP A 556 23.90 35.00 24.71
N ALA A 557 23.14 34.11 25.38
CA ALA A 557 22.39 34.39 26.60
C ALA A 557 23.17 34.07 27.90
N VAL A 558 24.31 33.39 27.81
CA VAL A 558 25.13 32.95 28.95
C VAL A 558 25.90 34.14 29.56
N ALA A 559 25.73 34.36 30.88
CA ALA A 559 26.35 35.46 31.61
C ALA A 559 27.83 35.19 32.00
N ALA A 560 28.57 36.24 32.34
CA ALA A 560 29.92 36.12 32.92
C ALA A 560 29.84 35.38 34.28
N GLY A 561 30.35 34.14 34.33
CA GLY A 561 30.33 33.27 35.53
C GLY A 561 29.65 31.90 35.35
N THR A 562 29.15 31.58 34.16
CA THR A 562 28.61 30.24 33.85
C THR A 562 29.68 29.14 33.99
N PRO A 563 29.32 27.94 34.49
CA PRO A 563 30.27 26.83 34.63
C PRO A 563 31.06 26.59 33.34
N GLY A 564 32.40 26.46 33.47
CA GLY A 564 33.29 26.30 32.32
C GLY A 564 32.94 25.09 31.45
N TRP A 565 32.42 24.02 32.05
CA TRP A 565 31.99 22.83 31.32
C TRP A 565 30.80 23.10 30.38
N LEU A 566 29.84 23.92 30.83
CA LEU A 566 28.62 24.26 30.10
C LEU A 566 28.94 25.13 28.88
N ALA A 567 29.76 26.17 29.07
CA ALA A 567 30.22 27.01 27.98
C ALA A 567 30.98 26.20 26.91
N THR A 568 31.84 25.27 27.35
CA THR A 568 32.58 24.36 26.45
C THR A 568 31.64 23.47 25.64
N ALA A 569 30.66 22.83 26.29
CA ALA A 569 29.69 21.96 25.65
C ALA A 569 28.86 22.69 24.57
N LEU A 570 28.39 23.90 24.88
CA LEU A 570 27.65 24.72 23.93
C LEU A 570 28.54 25.28 22.80
N ALA A 571 29.81 25.62 23.08
CA ALA A 571 30.78 26.03 22.06
C ALA A 571 31.05 24.90 21.05
N ILE A 572 31.11 23.65 21.52
CA ILE A 572 31.25 22.47 20.68
C ILE A 572 30.00 22.25 19.82
N ASP A 573 28.81 22.40 20.39
CA ASP A 573 27.54 22.21 19.66
C ASP A 573 27.28 23.31 18.63
N SER A 574 27.70 24.54 18.92
CA SER A 574 27.61 25.66 17.99
C SER A 574 28.70 25.65 16.89
N GLY A 575 29.70 24.78 17.02
CA GLY A 575 30.86 24.72 16.12
C GLY A 575 31.93 25.80 16.38
N ARG A 576 31.82 26.57 17.49
CA ARG A 576 32.82 27.57 17.90
C ARG A 576 34.08 26.95 18.51
N LEU A 577 34.01 25.70 19.00
CA LEU A 577 35.14 24.93 19.52
C LEU A 577 35.17 23.52 18.89
N ALA A 578 36.33 23.06 18.43
CA ALA A 578 36.45 21.72 17.88
C ALA A 578 36.54 20.66 18.99
N TRP A 579 35.94 19.49 18.76
CA TRP A 579 35.93 18.36 19.71
C TRP A 579 37.35 17.92 20.11
N VAL A 580 38.28 17.92 19.15
CA VAL A 580 39.67 17.48 19.33
C VAL A 580 40.53 18.47 20.11
N ASP A 581 40.13 19.74 20.17
CA ASP A 581 40.87 20.79 20.86
C ASP A 581 40.45 20.95 22.33
N THR A 582 39.54 20.09 22.80
CA THR A 582 38.99 20.15 24.15
C THR A 582 39.83 19.33 25.13
N ASP A 583 40.27 19.96 26.22
CA ASP A 583 40.90 19.26 27.34
C ASP A 583 39.81 18.59 28.21
N TRP A 584 39.64 17.29 28.01
CA TRP A 584 38.58 16.51 28.64
C TRP A 584 38.78 16.29 30.13
N ASP A 585 40.03 16.29 30.63
CA ASP A 585 40.31 16.15 32.06
C ASP A 585 39.91 17.43 32.81
N VAL A 586 40.29 18.60 32.28
CA VAL A 586 39.88 19.90 32.84
C VAL A 586 38.37 20.07 32.77
N TRP A 587 37.75 19.67 31.65
CA TRP A 587 36.30 19.71 31.50
C TRP A 587 35.60 18.80 32.51
N ALA A 588 36.07 17.58 32.70
CA ALA A 588 35.53 16.61 33.65
C ALA A 588 35.63 17.09 35.10
N GLU A 589 36.77 17.67 35.49
CA GLU A 589 36.95 18.26 36.82
C GLU A 589 35.95 19.40 37.07
N ALA A 590 35.73 20.27 36.08
CA ALA A 590 34.74 21.33 36.17
C ALA A 590 33.30 20.79 36.29
N CYS A 591 32.95 19.73 35.56
CA CYS A 591 31.66 19.05 35.69
C CYS A 591 31.43 18.56 37.13
N VAL A 592 32.38 17.80 37.66
CA VAL A 592 32.31 17.19 38.98
C VAL A 592 32.29 18.24 40.09
N ALA A 593 33.11 19.29 39.99
CA ALA A 593 33.13 20.39 40.95
C ALA A 593 31.79 21.14 41.04
N THR A 594 31.01 21.14 39.96
CA THR A 594 29.66 21.75 39.93
C THR A 594 28.52 20.77 40.21
N GLY A 595 28.82 19.48 40.39
CA GLY A 595 27.82 18.44 40.64
C GLY A 595 26.89 18.16 39.45
N CYS A 596 27.37 18.40 38.22
CA CYS A 596 26.59 18.27 36.99
C CYS A 596 26.94 17.01 36.17
N GLU A 597 27.38 15.93 36.83
CA GLU A 597 27.88 14.74 36.13
C GLU A 597 26.79 14.06 35.30
N SER A 598 25.53 14.09 35.77
CA SER A 598 24.39 13.50 35.06
C SER A 598 24.05 14.29 33.79
N GLU A 599 24.05 15.62 33.85
CA GLU A 599 23.81 16.52 32.72
C GLU A 599 24.94 16.43 31.69
N ALA A 600 26.19 16.45 32.17
CA ALA A 600 27.39 16.24 31.37
C ALA A 600 27.36 14.89 30.66
N THR A 601 26.95 13.84 31.37
CA THR A 601 26.77 12.50 30.80
C THR A 601 25.68 12.48 29.74
N ALA A 602 24.51 13.09 29.99
CA ALA A 602 23.44 13.15 28.99
C ALA A 602 23.92 13.86 27.71
N TRP A 603 24.72 14.93 27.85
CA TRP A 603 25.35 15.64 26.74
C TRP A 603 26.40 14.82 25.99
N LEU A 604 27.14 13.94 26.68
CA LEU A 604 28.09 13.00 26.05
C LEU A 604 27.38 11.81 25.40
N ALA A 605 26.31 11.30 26.02
CA ALA A 605 25.58 10.12 25.57
C ALA A 605 24.93 10.29 24.18
N ARG A 606 24.62 11.51 23.77
CA ARG A 606 24.18 11.82 22.40
C ARG A 606 25.31 11.74 21.36
N ALA A 607 26.56 11.95 21.76
CA ALA A 607 27.72 11.90 20.86
C ALA A 607 28.19 10.45 20.61
N VAL A 608 27.67 9.48 21.38
CA VAL A 608 27.94 8.05 21.26
C VAL A 608 27.67 7.58 19.83
N GLY A 609 28.74 7.25 19.09
CA GLY A 609 28.69 6.82 17.69
C GLY A 609 28.70 7.94 16.66
N GLU A 610 28.53 9.20 17.07
CA GLU A 610 28.69 10.38 16.21
C GLU A 610 30.11 10.96 16.32
N ARG A 611 30.75 10.81 17.48
CA ARG A 611 32.10 11.28 17.79
C ARG A 611 32.80 10.28 18.70
N ASP A 612 34.12 10.41 18.86
CA ASP A 612 34.85 9.67 19.89
C ASP A 612 34.57 10.28 21.27
N SER A 613 33.44 9.87 21.87
CA SER A 613 33.05 10.26 23.22
C SER A 613 33.77 9.48 24.31
N MET A 614 34.59 8.47 23.96
CA MET A 614 35.25 7.61 24.93
C MET A 614 36.19 8.41 25.83
N VAL A 615 37.02 9.27 25.25
CA VAL A 615 38.00 10.07 26.01
C VAL A 615 37.31 10.94 27.06
N ALA A 616 36.20 11.59 26.68
CA ALA A 616 35.42 12.43 27.57
C ALA A 616 34.69 11.62 28.67
N LEU A 617 34.10 10.48 28.32
CA LEU A 617 33.40 9.60 29.28
C LEU A 617 34.38 9.01 30.30
N VAL A 618 35.57 8.59 29.87
CA VAL A 618 36.62 8.07 30.74
C VAL A 618 37.16 9.16 31.66
N ALA A 619 37.42 10.36 31.13
CA ALA A 619 37.87 11.50 31.95
C ALA A 619 36.83 11.85 33.04
N LEU A 620 35.54 11.89 32.69
CA LEU A 620 34.45 12.14 33.64
C LEU A 620 34.34 11.03 34.70
N HIS A 621 34.45 9.77 34.29
CA HIS A 621 34.42 8.63 35.20
C HIS A 621 35.62 8.68 36.18
N ALA A 622 36.83 8.92 35.68
CA ALA A 622 38.03 9.03 36.48
C ALA A 622 38.01 10.24 37.43
N ALA A 623 37.41 11.37 37.02
CA ALA A 623 37.22 12.54 37.87
C ALA A 623 36.32 12.23 39.08
N CYS A 624 35.22 11.48 38.89
CA CYS A 624 34.37 11.00 39.98
C CYS A 624 35.16 10.12 40.97
N GLU A 625 35.92 9.16 40.46
CA GLU A 625 36.74 8.25 41.28
C GLU A 625 37.80 9.00 42.10
N ARG A 626 38.48 9.99 41.49
CA ARG A 626 39.51 10.79 42.17
C ARG A 626 39.00 11.55 43.39
N ILE A 627 37.76 12.02 43.36
CA ILE A 627 37.15 12.72 44.50
C ILE A 627 36.36 11.78 45.44
N GLY A 628 36.39 10.46 45.19
CA GLY A 628 35.68 9.46 45.98
C GLY A 628 34.16 9.49 45.82
N LYS A 629 33.65 10.03 44.70
CA LYS A 629 32.21 10.06 44.37
C LYS A 629 31.87 8.91 43.43
N ALA A 630 30.81 8.16 43.73
CA ALA A 630 30.34 7.10 42.84
C ALA A 630 29.85 7.71 41.49
N PRO A 631 30.31 7.18 40.33
CA PRO A 631 29.80 7.60 39.04
C PRO A 631 28.28 7.38 38.94
N PRO A 632 27.50 8.29 38.34
CA PRO A 632 26.08 8.06 38.14
C PRO A 632 25.84 6.89 37.17
N SER A 633 24.76 6.14 37.35
CA SER A 633 24.39 4.97 36.52
C SER A 633 24.39 5.30 35.03
N SER A 634 23.90 6.49 34.67
CA SER A 634 23.87 6.99 33.29
C SER A 634 25.28 7.08 32.66
N LEU A 635 26.31 7.39 33.45
CA LEU A 635 27.70 7.49 32.99
C LEU A 635 28.26 6.10 32.71
N SER A 636 28.00 5.15 33.62
CA SER A 636 28.36 3.75 33.44
C SER A 636 27.69 3.14 32.21
N VAL A 637 26.41 3.44 31.96
CA VAL A 637 25.68 3.02 30.76
C VAL A 637 26.28 3.64 29.50
N ALA A 638 26.49 4.97 29.46
CA ALA A 638 27.06 5.65 28.30
C ALA A 638 28.47 5.11 27.95
N LEU A 639 29.30 4.89 28.97
CA LEU A 639 30.62 4.27 28.82
C LEU A 639 30.52 2.83 28.29
N ALA A 640 29.65 2.01 28.89
CA ALA A 640 29.47 0.62 28.46
C ALA A 640 29.01 0.52 26.99
N ARG A 641 28.10 1.39 26.56
CA ARG A 641 27.61 1.45 25.17
C ARG A 641 28.74 1.72 24.17
N GLU A 642 29.68 2.60 24.50
CA GLU A 642 30.86 2.84 23.66
C GLU A 642 31.86 1.67 23.70
N LEU A 643 32.04 1.03 24.86
CA LEU A 643 32.92 -0.13 25.00
C LEU A 643 32.43 -1.33 24.19
N LEU A 644 31.11 -1.54 24.12
CA LEU A 644 30.45 -2.60 23.33
C LEU A 644 30.68 -2.47 21.82
N LYS A 645 31.04 -1.30 21.30
CA LYS A 645 31.33 -1.06 19.86
C LYS A 645 32.70 -1.58 19.41
N GLY A 646 33.30 -2.52 20.15
CA GLY A 646 34.55 -3.19 19.78
C GLY A 646 35.82 -2.61 20.41
N ARG A 647 35.70 -1.71 21.40
CA ARG A 647 36.86 -1.14 22.12
C ARG A 647 37.33 -2.05 23.28
N ASP A 648 36.43 -2.35 24.21
CA ASP A 648 36.66 -3.30 25.31
C ASP A 648 35.31 -3.91 25.74
N VAL A 649 34.85 -4.83 24.92
CA VAL A 649 33.54 -5.48 25.04
C VAL A 649 33.34 -6.13 26.42
N GLN A 650 34.37 -6.77 26.98
CA GLN A 650 34.24 -7.49 28.25
C GLN A 650 33.96 -6.51 29.39
N ARG A 651 34.68 -5.39 29.41
CA ARG A 651 34.40 -4.32 30.38
C ARG A 651 33.00 -3.72 30.19
N GLY A 652 32.57 -3.48 28.94
CA GLY A 652 31.24 -2.96 28.65
C GLY A 652 30.12 -3.90 29.14
N LEU A 653 30.24 -5.21 28.87
CA LEU A 653 29.30 -6.21 29.37
C LEU A 653 29.31 -6.29 30.91
N SER A 654 30.48 -6.26 31.52
CA SER A 654 30.63 -6.28 32.99
C SER A 654 29.90 -5.10 33.63
N LEU A 655 30.09 -3.89 33.10
CA LEU A 655 29.46 -2.68 33.62
C LEU A 655 27.92 -2.77 33.59
N LEU A 656 27.33 -3.19 32.47
CA LEU A 656 25.87 -3.33 32.37
C LEU A 656 25.32 -4.42 33.28
N ASN A 657 26.06 -5.52 33.43
CA ASN A 657 25.63 -6.65 34.25
C ASN A 657 25.76 -6.34 35.74
N GLU A 658 26.85 -5.69 36.16
CA GLU A 658 27.03 -5.18 37.52
C GLU A 658 25.91 -4.19 37.86
N LEU A 659 25.67 -3.21 36.99
CA LEU A 659 24.64 -2.19 37.20
C LEU A 659 23.24 -2.81 37.33
N ALA A 660 22.90 -3.78 36.47
CA ALA A 660 21.64 -4.50 36.56
C ALA A 660 21.50 -5.30 37.88
N GLN A 661 22.60 -5.80 38.44
CA GLN A 661 22.60 -6.58 39.68
C GLN A 661 22.55 -5.69 40.93
N THR A 662 23.26 -4.56 40.92
CA THR A 662 23.40 -3.68 42.10
C THR A 662 22.29 -2.65 42.20
N GLU A 663 21.86 -2.08 41.07
CA GLU A 663 20.91 -0.96 41.01
C GLU A 663 19.60 -1.31 40.27
N GLY A 664 19.55 -2.48 39.62
CA GLY A 664 18.37 -3.00 38.94
C GLY A 664 18.24 -2.58 37.47
N ASP A 665 17.34 -3.24 36.74
CA ASP A 665 17.15 -3.06 35.30
C ASP A 665 16.76 -1.61 34.90
N ALA A 666 16.15 -0.84 35.81
CA ALA A 666 15.85 0.57 35.55
C ALA A 666 17.12 1.44 35.38
N ALA A 667 18.20 1.11 36.09
CA ALA A 667 19.47 1.84 36.04
C ALA A 667 20.23 1.60 34.72
N VAL A 668 20.03 0.44 34.08
CA VAL A 668 20.59 0.11 32.76
C VAL A 668 20.07 1.04 31.66
N GLY A 669 18.86 1.59 31.84
CA GLY A 669 18.22 2.44 30.85
C GLY A 669 17.81 1.70 29.58
N ARG A 670 17.03 2.37 28.74
CA ARG A 670 16.51 1.79 27.50
C ARG A 670 17.66 1.57 26.52
N MET A 671 18.51 2.57 26.30
CA MET A 671 19.63 2.49 25.37
C MET A 671 20.67 1.43 25.78
N GLY A 672 20.85 1.19 27.08
CA GLY A 672 21.69 0.09 27.58
C GLY A 672 21.17 -1.28 27.13
N PHE A 673 19.87 -1.56 27.30
CA PHE A 673 19.27 -2.81 26.83
C PHE A 673 19.30 -2.97 25.31
N LEU A 674 19.11 -1.88 24.56
CA LEU A 674 19.18 -1.90 23.09
C LEU A 674 20.55 -2.38 22.62
N ASP A 675 21.63 -1.71 23.06
CA ASP A 675 23.00 -2.03 22.64
C ASP A 675 23.48 -3.37 23.23
N TRP A 676 23.06 -3.72 24.45
CA TRP A 676 23.37 -5.03 25.05
C TRP A 676 22.75 -6.19 24.28
N GLY A 677 21.47 -6.09 23.91
CA GLY A 677 20.84 -7.11 23.08
C GLY A 677 21.41 -7.12 21.65
N TRP A 678 21.72 -5.95 21.08
CA TRP A 678 22.31 -5.84 19.74
C TRP A 678 23.67 -6.54 19.64
N TYR A 679 24.49 -6.44 20.70
CA TYR A 679 25.75 -7.17 20.81
C TYR A 679 25.56 -8.68 20.62
N TRP A 680 24.57 -9.30 21.26
CA TRP A 680 24.28 -10.73 21.11
C TRP A 680 23.67 -11.05 19.75
N ARG A 681 22.76 -10.19 19.26
CA ARG A 681 22.17 -10.30 17.92
C ARG A 681 23.24 -10.32 16.83
N SER A 682 24.29 -9.49 16.95
CA SER A 682 25.39 -9.42 15.99
C SER A 682 26.22 -10.71 15.90
N ARG A 683 26.21 -11.53 16.95
CA ARG A 683 26.81 -12.88 16.99
C ARG A 683 25.82 -14.00 16.65
N GLN A 684 24.62 -13.65 16.18
CA GLN A 684 23.54 -14.59 15.90
C GLN A 684 23.01 -15.34 17.13
N ASP A 685 23.31 -14.87 18.35
CA ASP A 685 22.66 -15.36 19.57
C ASP A 685 21.35 -14.60 19.81
N PHE A 686 20.36 -14.95 19.01
CA PHE A 686 19.05 -14.30 19.04
C PHE A 686 18.28 -14.58 20.33
N ASN A 687 18.49 -15.73 20.97
CA ASN A 687 17.77 -16.07 22.20
C ASN A 687 18.21 -15.15 23.35
N GLN A 688 19.52 -14.94 23.51
CA GLN A 688 20.04 -14.04 24.53
C GLN A 688 19.67 -12.58 24.24
N ALA A 689 19.70 -12.17 22.95
CA ALA A 689 19.27 -10.83 22.54
C ALA A 689 17.79 -10.58 22.89
N ILE A 690 16.89 -11.52 22.53
CA ILE A 690 15.47 -11.43 22.84
C ILE A 690 15.23 -11.37 24.34
N ALA A 691 15.91 -12.20 25.14
CA ALA A 691 15.76 -12.20 26.60
C ALA A 691 16.14 -10.84 27.22
N LEU A 692 17.20 -10.20 26.73
CA LEU A 692 17.62 -8.87 27.17
C LEU A 692 16.61 -7.78 26.78
N TRP A 693 16.12 -7.80 25.53
CA TRP A 693 15.10 -6.82 25.13
C TRP A 693 13.75 -7.05 25.81
N GLN A 694 13.41 -8.29 26.19
CA GLN A 694 12.24 -8.60 27.00
C GLN A 694 12.38 -8.02 28.42
N ARG A 695 13.55 -8.14 29.04
CA ARG A 695 13.86 -7.46 30.32
C ARG A 695 13.72 -5.95 30.19
N GLY A 696 14.34 -5.37 29.16
CA GLY A 696 14.19 -3.95 28.86
C GLY A 696 12.73 -3.53 28.65
N ALA A 697 11.95 -4.31 27.89
CA ALA A 697 10.53 -4.03 27.65
C ALA A 697 9.65 -4.22 28.90
N ALA A 698 10.08 -4.99 29.90
CA ALA A 698 9.39 -5.07 31.18
C ALA A 698 9.49 -3.76 31.97
N VAL A 699 10.63 -3.07 31.86
CA VAL A 699 10.86 -1.75 32.47
C VAL A 699 10.29 -0.62 31.61
N PHE A 700 10.44 -0.73 30.29
CA PHE A 700 10.04 0.28 29.30
C PHE A 700 8.97 -0.29 28.33
N PRO A 701 7.76 -0.64 28.81
CA PRO A 701 6.77 -1.37 28.01
C PRO A 701 6.22 -0.59 26.81
N ARG A 702 6.38 0.73 26.80
CA ARG A 702 5.96 1.62 25.71
C ARG A 702 7.06 1.90 24.69
N ASP A 703 8.20 1.21 24.79
CA ASP A 703 9.29 1.38 23.83
C ASP A 703 9.06 0.55 22.58
N GLY A 704 8.66 1.22 21.49
CA GLY A 704 8.42 0.55 20.21
C GLY A 704 9.69 -0.11 19.63
N GLN A 705 10.89 0.41 19.90
CA GLN A 705 12.13 -0.11 19.35
C GLN A 705 12.51 -1.45 20.00
N LEU A 706 12.32 -1.60 21.31
CA LEU A 706 12.55 -2.87 22.01
C LEU A 706 11.61 -3.98 21.49
N HIS A 707 10.33 -3.66 21.25
CA HIS A 707 9.39 -4.62 20.65
C HIS A 707 9.75 -4.94 19.20
N TYR A 708 10.14 -3.94 18.41
CA TYR A 708 10.60 -4.16 17.02
C TYR A 708 11.81 -5.09 16.97
N LEU A 709 12.83 -4.89 17.81
CA LEU A 709 14.03 -5.72 17.81
C LEU A 709 13.73 -7.18 18.17
N GLN A 710 12.81 -7.41 19.12
CA GLN A 710 12.29 -8.75 19.40
C GLN A 710 11.61 -9.35 18.16
N GLY A 711 10.72 -8.58 17.51
CA GLY A 711 10.03 -8.99 16.29
C GLY A 711 10.98 -9.32 15.14
N ASP A 712 12.00 -8.50 14.90
CA ASP A 712 13.02 -8.68 13.86
C ASP A 712 13.89 -9.92 14.10
N ALA A 713 14.32 -10.15 15.34
CA ALA A 713 15.06 -11.35 15.70
C ALA A 713 14.20 -12.62 15.53
N LEU A 714 12.93 -12.59 15.93
CA LEU A 714 11.99 -13.70 15.73
C LEU A 714 11.70 -13.95 14.25
N LYS A 715 11.59 -12.90 13.43
CA LYS A 715 11.46 -12.99 11.96
C LYS A 715 12.69 -13.68 11.36
N THR A 716 13.89 -13.30 11.81
CA THR A 716 15.15 -13.92 11.36
C THR A 716 15.23 -15.40 11.75
N GLN A 717 14.63 -15.80 12.88
CA GLN A 717 14.45 -17.20 13.30
C GLN A 717 13.25 -17.89 12.62
N THR A 718 12.64 -17.28 11.58
CA THR A 718 11.44 -17.76 10.86
C THR A 718 10.22 -18.03 11.77
N LYS A 719 10.16 -17.42 12.96
CA LYS A 719 9.04 -17.51 13.91
C LYS A 719 7.99 -16.42 13.64
N ASN A 720 7.45 -16.40 12.43
CA ASN A 720 6.64 -15.31 11.88
C ASN A 720 5.43 -14.92 12.75
N LYS A 721 4.69 -15.89 13.31
CA LYS A 721 3.53 -15.61 14.19
C LYS A 721 3.90 -14.82 15.45
N LEU A 722 5.01 -15.18 16.10
CA LEU A 722 5.51 -14.46 17.27
C LEU A 722 6.11 -13.10 16.86
N ALA A 723 6.81 -13.06 15.72
CA ALA A 723 7.34 -11.81 15.17
C ALA A 723 6.22 -10.77 14.96
N LEU A 724 5.12 -11.15 14.28
CA LEU A 724 3.98 -10.27 14.04
C LEU A 724 3.36 -9.71 15.31
N PHE A 725 3.27 -10.51 16.38
CA PHE A 725 2.77 -10.03 17.68
C PHE A 725 3.63 -8.87 18.22
N HIS A 726 4.96 -9.03 18.21
CA HIS A 726 5.87 -7.99 18.68
C HIS A 726 5.94 -6.78 17.73
N LEU A 727 5.88 -7.00 16.41
CA LEU A 727 5.86 -5.90 15.43
C LEU A 727 4.59 -5.05 15.54
N ARG A 728 3.43 -5.67 15.75
CA ARG A 728 2.17 -4.93 15.99
C ARG A 728 2.22 -4.16 17.30
N ARG A 729 2.78 -4.74 18.37
CA ARG A 729 3.04 -4.01 19.63
C ARG A 729 4.00 -2.83 19.44
N ALA A 730 5.01 -2.97 18.58
CA ALA A 730 5.91 -1.88 18.23
C ALA A 730 5.12 -0.72 17.59
N LEU A 731 4.16 -0.99 16.72
CA LEU A 731 3.29 0.01 16.11
C LEU A 731 2.25 0.61 17.06
N ASP A 732 1.73 -0.18 18.01
CA ASP A 732 0.84 0.36 19.05
C ASP A 732 1.55 1.41 19.91
N CYS A 733 2.84 1.17 20.19
CA CYS A 733 3.69 2.07 20.98
C CYS A 733 4.23 3.23 20.14
N PHE A 734 4.66 2.94 18.90
CA PHE A 734 5.24 3.88 17.97
C PHE A 734 4.61 3.72 16.58
N PRO A 735 3.46 4.37 16.31
CA PRO A 735 2.67 4.18 15.08
C PRO A 735 3.43 4.48 13.79
N ARG A 736 4.50 5.28 13.86
CA ARG A 736 5.33 5.68 12.71
C ARG A 736 6.64 4.89 12.62
N HIS A 737 6.67 3.67 13.15
CA HIS A 737 7.83 2.78 13.08
C HIS A 737 7.96 2.10 11.70
N PHE A 738 8.53 2.80 10.71
CA PHE A 738 8.60 2.31 9.32
C PHE A 738 9.24 0.92 9.17
N LYS A 739 10.32 0.59 9.91
CA LYS A 739 10.94 -0.74 9.83
C LYS A 739 10.02 -1.88 10.31
N ALA A 740 9.12 -1.60 11.25
CA ALA A 740 8.16 -2.59 11.73
C ALA A 740 7.07 -2.81 10.67
N LEU A 741 6.64 -1.75 9.99
CA LEU A 741 5.76 -1.82 8.83
C LEU A 741 6.40 -2.62 7.68
N THR A 742 7.66 -2.36 7.34
CA THR A 742 8.40 -3.14 6.33
C THR A 742 8.48 -4.61 6.71
N ALA A 743 8.81 -4.93 7.97
CA ALA A 743 8.86 -6.31 8.45
C ALA A 743 7.49 -7.02 8.44
N ILE A 744 6.40 -6.30 8.76
CA ILE A 744 5.04 -6.84 8.63
C ILE A 744 4.72 -7.11 7.17
N ALA A 745 5.06 -6.18 6.27
CA ALA A 745 4.84 -6.34 4.85
C ALA A 745 5.59 -7.56 4.27
N GLU A 746 6.84 -7.78 4.68
CA GLU A 746 7.61 -8.96 4.31
C GLU A 746 6.95 -10.27 4.78
N ILE A 747 6.55 -10.34 6.06
CA ILE A 747 5.96 -11.55 6.64
C ILE A 747 4.58 -11.85 6.02
N GLN A 748 3.75 -10.82 5.85
CA GLN A 748 2.37 -10.96 5.40
C GLN A 748 2.22 -11.01 3.88
N ARG A 749 3.30 -10.80 3.12
CA ARG A 749 3.30 -10.82 1.64
C ARG A 749 2.57 -12.04 1.08
N GLU A 750 2.75 -13.20 1.70
CA GLU A 750 2.18 -14.47 1.25
C GLU A 750 0.86 -14.84 1.92
N GLU A 751 0.65 -14.49 3.20
CA GLU A 751 -0.53 -14.91 3.99
C GLU A 751 -1.67 -13.88 3.96
N GLN A 752 -1.36 -12.58 4.04
CA GLN A 752 -2.32 -11.49 4.13
C GLN A 752 -1.90 -10.34 3.21
N PHE A 753 -1.99 -10.56 1.90
CA PHE A 753 -1.49 -9.63 0.88
C PHE A 753 -2.01 -8.19 1.06
N ALA A 754 -3.29 -8.00 1.40
CA ALA A 754 -3.85 -6.67 1.63
C ALA A 754 -3.21 -5.95 2.84
N GLU A 755 -2.91 -6.67 3.92
CA GLU A 755 -2.16 -6.13 5.07
C GLU A 755 -0.73 -5.77 4.65
N ALA A 756 -0.09 -6.62 3.84
CA ALA A 756 1.26 -6.38 3.36
C ALA A 756 1.36 -5.11 2.50
N VAL A 757 0.42 -4.92 1.57
CA VAL A 757 0.34 -3.72 0.71
C VAL A 757 0.11 -2.46 1.54
N ALA A 758 -0.81 -2.51 2.51
CA ALA A 758 -1.09 -1.37 3.37
C ALA A 758 0.14 -1.00 4.22
N ALA A 759 0.81 -1.99 4.81
CA ALA A 759 2.02 -1.78 5.61
C ALA A 759 3.19 -1.25 4.76
N ALA A 760 3.41 -1.81 3.57
CA ALA A 760 4.45 -1.35 2.64
C ALA A 760 4.22 0.11 2.23
N GLN A 761 2.98 0.47 1.85
CA GLN A 761 2.65 1.85 1.54
C GLN A 761 2.89 2.78 2.73
N GLN A 762 2.42 2.42 3.92
CA GLN A 762 2.65 3.25 5.12
C GLN A 762 4.15 3.43 5.41
N ALA A 763 4.97 2.39 5.22
CA ALA A 763 6.41 2.49 5.37
C ALA A 763 7.02 3.50 4.37
N LEU A 764 6.63 3.44 3.09
CA LEU A 764 7.07 4.40 2.07
C LEU A 764 6.63 5.83 2.36
N MET A 765 5.40 6.02 2.83
CA MET A 765 4.89 7.36 3.16
C MET A 765 5.61 7.99 4.36
N LEU A 766 6.30 7.17 5.18
CA LEU A 766 7.14 7.65 6.29
C LEU A 766 8.62 7.79 5.89
N LYS A 767 9.08 6.94 4.98
CA LYS A 767 10.46 6.84 4.47
C LYS A 767 10.46 6.46 2.99
N CYS A 768 10.25 7.44 2.13
CA CYS A 768 10.11 7.28 0.68
C CYS A 768 11.43 6.97 -0.06
N HIS A 769 12.58 7.06 0.62
CA HIS A 769 13.89 6.68 0.09
C HIS A 769 14.45 5.42 0.76
N ASP A 770 13.66 4.74 1.61
CA ASP A 770 14.13 3.51 2.24
C ASP A 770 14.20 2.37 1.21
N VAL A 771 15.42 1.92 0.96
CA VAL A 771 15.71 0.86 -0.02
C VAL A 771 15.00 -0.44 0.35
N GLY A 772 14.92 -0.78 1.65
CA GLY A 772 14.25 -1.98 2.12
C GLY A 772 12.75 -1.97 1.84
N ALA A 773 12.07 -0.85 2.12
CA ALA A 773 10.66 -0.68 1.81
C ALA A 773 10.39 -0.80 0.30
N TRP A 774 11.22 -0.20 -0.56
CA TRP A 774 11.09 -0.34 -2.01
C TRP A 774 11.39 -1.74 -2.53
N GLN A 775 12.31 -2.48 -1.91
CA GLN A 775 12.54 -3.90 -2.23
C GLN A 775 11.30 -4.75 -1.98
N VAL A 776 10.57 -4.49 -0.88
CA VAL A 776 9.30 -5.17 -0.59
C VAL A 776 8.24 -4.81 -1.62
N VAL A 777 8.15 -3.53 -2.00
CA VAL A 777 7.20 -3.06 -3.02
C VAL A 777 7.49 -3.68 -4.38
N ALA A 778 8.76 -3.73 -4.80
CA ALA A 778 9.15 -4.41 -6.03
C ALA A 778 8.79 -5.91 -6.00
N GLN A 779 8.90 -6.57 -4.84
CA GLN A 779 8.44 -7.95 -4.66
C GLN A 779 6.91 -8.07 -4.74
N LEU A 780 6.15 -7.16 -4.12
CA LEU A 780 4.69 -7.15 -4.23
C LEU A 780 4.22 -7.01 -5.69
N PHE A 781 4.89 -6.17 -6.48
CA PHE A 781 4.63 -6.04 -7.92
C PHE A 781 5.05 -7.30 -8.70
N HIS A 782 6.20 -7.88 -8.37
CA HIS A 782 6.64 -9.16 -8.94
C HIS A 782 5.61 -10.28 -8.68
N ASP A 783 5.10 -10.38 -7.46
CA ASP A 783 4.08 -11.37 -7.06
C ASP A 783 2.74 -11.17 -7.78
N ARG A 784 2.55 -10.06 -8.49
CA ARG A 784 1.38 -9.79 -9.34
C ARG A 784 1.71 -9.78 -10.84
N GLY A 785 2.93 -10.15 -11.22
CA GLY A 785 3.35 -10.20 -12.63
C GLY A 785 3.70 -8.83 -13.22
N MET A 786 3.74 -7.76 -12.43
CA MET A 786 4.11 -6.40 -12.89
C MET A 786 5.63 -6.23 -12.95
N TYR A 787 6.32 -7.11 -13.67
CA TYR A 787 7.77 -7.18 -13.72
C TYR A 787 8.40 -5.88 -14.23
N TRP A 788 7.75 -5.20 -15.20
CA TRP A 788 8.22 -3.94 -15.75
C TRP A 788 8.23 -2.81 -14.71
N LEU A 789 7.18 -2.69 -13.90
CA LEU A 789 7.08 -1.64 -12.88
C LEU A 789 8.03 -1.94 -11.72
N ALA A 790 8.13 -3.22 -11.34
CA ALA A 790 9.12 -3.68 -10.37
C ALA A 790 10.56 -3.35 -10.81
N GLU A 791 10.90 -3.55 -12.10
CA GLU A 791 12.21 -3.20 -12.67
C GLU A 791 12.48 -1.70 -12.63
N ARG A 792 11.51 -0.87 -13.04
CA ARG A 792 11.63 0.60 -12.99
C ARG A 792 11.76 1.15 -11.58
N ILE A 793 11.01 0.59 -10.62
CA ILE A 793 11.16 0.93 -9.21
C ILE A 793 12.56 0.59 -8.71
N LEU A 794 13.10 -0.59 -9.06
CA LEU A 794 14.46 -0.97 -8.67
C LEU A 794 15.53 -0.07 -9.31
N LEU A 795 15.32 0.41 -10.53
CA LEU A 795 16.20 1.39 -11.19
C LEU A 795 16.18 2.76 -10.50
N SER A 796 15.00 3.28 -10.19
CA SER A 796 14.83 4.62 -9.62
C SER A 796 15.12 4.67 -8.11
N LYS A 797 14.73 3.62 -7.38
CA LYS A 797 14.72 3.59 -5.91
C LYS A 797 15.60 2.49 -5.30
N GLY A 798 16.09 1.55 -6.09
CA GLY A 798 16.99 0.50 -5.61
C GLY A 798 18.42 1.00 -5.48
N ASP A 799 19.13 0.57 -4.43
CA ASP A 799 20.58 0.78 -4.30
C ASP A 799 21.34 -0.24 -5.16
N LEU A 800 21.21 -0.13 -6.49
CA LEU A 800 21.82 -1.08 -7.42
C LEU A 800 23.35 -1.01 -7.44
N ALA A 801 23.96 0.04 -6.89
CA ALA A 801 25.41 0.19 -6.81
C ALA A 801 26.02 -0.65 -5.67
N ASN A 802 25.36 -0.70 -4.51
CA ASN A 802 25.94 -1.31 -3.31
C ASN A 802 25.12 -2.49 -2.75
N ASN A 803 23.93 -2.77 -3.30
CA ASN A 803 23.02 -3.77 -2.75
C ASN A 803 22.76 -4.94 -3.73
N ARG A 804 23.43 -6.08 -3.48
CA ARG A 804 23.29 -7.31 -4.27
C ARG A 804 21.85 -7.84 -4.32
N TYR A 805 21.07 -7.67 -3.25
CA TYR A 805 19.68 -8.13 -3.22
C TYR A 805 18.82 -7.37 -4.24
N SER A 806 18.99 -6.05 -4.35
CA SER A 806 18.31 -5.22 -5.37
C SER A 806 18.72 -5.62 -6.79
N GLN A 807 20.01 -5.92 -7.00
CA GLN A 807 20.52 -6.39 -8.29
C GLN A 807 19.88 -7.73 -8.68
N LEU A 808 19.82 -8.70 -7.77
CA LEU A 808 19.21 -10.01 -8.02
C LEU A 808 17.70 -9.92 -8.29
N LEU A 809 16.98 -9.06 -7.55
CA LEU A 809 15.57 -8.79 -7.84
C LEU A 809 15.40 -8.25 -9.26
N ARG A 810 16.27 -7.32 -9.68
CA ARG A 810 16.24 -6.74 -11.03
C ARG A 810 16.54 -7.78 -12.11
N ILE A 811 17.54 -8.63 -11.92
CA ILE A 811 17.88 -9.73 -12.86
C ILE A 811 16.66 -10.62 -13.11
N ARG A 812 15.94 -11.00 -12.04
CA ARG A 812 14.70 -11.79 -12.19
C ARG A 812 13.65 -11.05 -13.01
N GLN A 813 13.47 -9.75 -12.81
CA GLN A 813 12.50 -8.98 -13.61
C GLN A 813 12.92 -8.91 -15.08
N LEU A 814 14.20 -8.65 -15.36
CA LEU A 814 14.72 -8.60 -16.73
C LEU A 814 14.51 -9.92 -17.47
N ALA A 815 14.84 -11.04 -16.82
CA ALA A 815 14.65 -12.36 -17.41
C ALA A 815 13.18 -12.66 -17.73
N LEU A 816 12.25 -12.28 -16.84
CA LEU A 816 10.81 -12.45 -17.05
C LEU A 816 10.23 -11.49 -18.11
N LEU A 817 10.91 -10.38 -18.38
CA LEU A 817 10.58 -9.42 -19.45
C LEU A 817 11.21 -9.79 -20.81
N ASP A 818 11.72 -11.01 -20.97
CA ASP A 818 12.41 -11.47 -22.19
C ASP A 818 13.71 -10.68 -22.51
N ARG A 819 14.34 -10.12 -21.48
CA ARG A 819 15.64 -9.41 -21.56
C ARG A 819 16.75 -10.25 -20.94
N VAL A 820 16.81 -11.52 -21.32
CA VAL A 820 17.70 -12.54 -20.73
C VAL A 820 19.18 -12.20 -20.92
N ASP A 821 19.56 -11.63 -22.06
CA ASP A 821 20.95 -11.20 -22.31
C ASP A 821 21.38 -10.11 -21.33
N GLU A 822 20.54 -9.09 -21.11
CA GLU A 822 20.81 -8.05 -20.12
C GLU A 822 20.84 -8.58 -18.69
N ALA A 823 19.99 -9.57 -18.39
CA ALA A 823 19.95 -10.25 -17.10
C ALA A 823 21.26 -11.01 -16.84
N ASN A 824 21.77 -11.75 -17.83
CA ASN A 824 23.05 -12.46 -17.77
C ASN A 824 24.23 -11.49 -17.66
N ASP A 825 24.25 -10.42 -18.46
CA ASP A 825 25.27 -9.37 -18.39
C ASP A 825 25.35 -8.74 -17.00
N LEU A 826 24.20 -8.47 -16.37
CA LEU A 826 24.15 -7.94 -15.02
C LEU A 826 24.62 -8.97 -13.99
N LEU A 827 24.19 -10.24 -14.14
CA LEU A 827 24.56 -11.33 -13.25
C LEU A 827 26.09 -11.58 -13.24
N ASP A 828 26.73 -11.53 -14.40
CA ASP A 828 28.18 -11.76 -14.55
C ASP A 828 29.02 -10.59 -14.01
N ARG A 829 28.46 -9.38 -13.92
CA ARG A 829 29.12 -8.22 -13.30
C ARG A 829 29.08 -8.24 -11.77
N ILE A 830 28.20 -9.05 -11.17
CA ILE A 830 28.15 -9.19 -9.71
C ILE A 830 29.38 -9.99 -9.28
N SER A 831 30.34 -9.33 -8.63
CA SER A 831 31.49 -10.03 -8.05
C SER A 831 31.03 -10.89 -6.87
N TRP A 832 31.16 -12.20 -7.03
CA TRP A 832 31.02 -13.20 -5.98
C TRP A 832 32.37 -13.58 -5.34
N GLN A 833 33.41 -12.74 -5.49
CA GLN A 833 34.78 -13.08 -5.06
C GLN A 833 34.90 -13.28 -3.53
N GLY A 834 35.56 -14.38 -3.14
CA GLY A 834 35.96 -14.69 -1.77
C GLY A 834 35.23 -15.89 -1.13
N CYS A 835 35.66 -16.28 0.07
CA CYS A 835 34.95 -17.22 0.95
C CYS A 835 33.72 -16.58 1.63
N GLU A 836 33.19 -15.46 1.10
CA GLU A 836 32.01 -14.81 1.67
C GLU A 836 30.75 -15.61 1.31
N PRO A 837 29.88 -15.90 2.30
CA PRO A 837 28.65 -16.63 2.04
C PRO A 837 27.69 -15.81 1.16
N VAL A 838 27.05 -16.49 0.20
CA VAL A 838 25.95 -15.91 -0.59
C VAL A 838 24.83 -15.57 0.39
N GLN A 839 24.54 -14.28 0.58
CA GLN A 839 23.55 -13.83 1.57
C GLN A 839 22.11 -14.22 1.20
N HIS A 840 21.82 -14.44 -0.09
CA HIS A 840 20.49 -14.75 -0.61
C HIS A 840 20.53 -15.85 -1.68
N PRO A 841 20.87 -17.10 -1.30
CA PRO A 841 21.12 -18.17 -2.27
C PRO A 841 19.87 -18.60 -3.03
N HIS A 842 18.69 -18.56 -2.39
CA HIS A 842 17.41 -18.85 -3.04
C HIS A 842 17.09 -17.85 -4.17
N LEU A 843 17.37 -16.57 -3.94
CA LEU A 843 17.10 -15.52 -4.91
C LEU A 843 18.06 -15.61 -6.10
N LEU A 844 19.33 -15.92 -5.83
CA LEU A 844 20.33 -16.18 -6.86
C LEU A 844 19.98 -17.43 -7.68
N ALA A 845 19.60 -18.53 -7.04
CA ALA A 845 19.17 -19.75 -7.73
C ALA A 845 17.96 -19.47 -8.65
N GLY A 846 16.98 -18.70 -8.17
CA GLY A 846 15.86 -18.25 -9.00
C GLY A 846 16.31 -17.37 -10.17
N ALA A 847 17.23 -16.43 -9.96
CA ALA A 847 17.79 -15.58 -11.01
C ALA A 847 18.54 -16.38 -12.08
N LEU A 848 19.44 -17.29 -11.68
CA LEU A 848 20.17 -18.20 -12.56
C LEU A 848 19.20 -19.04 -13.40
N TYR A 849 18.18 -19.60 -12.76
CA TYR A 849 17.16 -20.39 -13.44
C TYR A 849 16.45 -19.59 -14.54
N HIS A 850 15.92 -18.41 -14.21
CA HIS A 850 15.22 -17.57 -15.20
C HIS A 850 16.16 -17.07 -16.32
N CYS A 851 17.47 -17.05 -16.10
CA CYS A 851 18.46 -16.73 -17.12
C CYS A 851 18.90 -17.94 -17.98
N GLY A 852 18.28 -19.11 -17.80
CA GLY A 852 18.62 -20.34 -18.53
C GLY A 852 19.85 -21.08 -17.98
N ARG A 853 20.38 -20.70 -16.81
CA ARG A 853 21.57 -21.28 -16.18
C ARG A 853 21.19 -22.31 -15.11
N SER A 854 20.33 -23.25 -15.47
CA SER A 854 19.71 -24.21 -14.54
C SER A 854 20.73 -25.10 -13.81
N GLU A 855 21.77 -25.58 -14.49
CA GLU A 855 22.80 -26.42 -13.87
C GLU A 855 23.63 -25.65 -12.82
N GLU A 856 23.90 -24.37 -13.06
CA GLU A 856 24.57 -23.52 -12.06
C GLU A 856 23.68 -23.26 -10.85
N ALA A 857 22.37 -23.08 -11.06
CA ALA A 857 21.39 -22.96 -9.98
C ALA A 857 21.34 -24.23 -9.12
N ILE A 858 21.34 -25.41 -9.76
CA ILE A 858 21.36 -26.71 -9.06
C ILE A 858 22.67 -26.87 -8.28
N ALA A 859 23.83 -26.61 -8.89
CA ALA A 859 25.13 -26.72 -8.22
C ALA A 859 25.25 -25.77 -7.01
N LEU A 860 24.71 -24.55 -7.11
CA LEU A 860 24.61 -23.62 -5.98
C LEU A 860 23.76 -24.21 -4.84
N LEU A 861 22.58 -24.74 -5.17
CA LEU A 861 21.66 -25.31 -4.17
C LEU A 861 22.23 -26.58 -3.53
N GLU A 862 22.91 -27.45 -4.29
CA GLU A 862 23.64 -28.61 -3.77
C GLU A 862 24.69 -28.19 -2.73
N LYS A 863 25.48 -27.15 -3.04
CA LYS A 863 26.45 -26.58 -2.10
C LYS A 863 25.78 -26.05 -0.83
N GLN A 864 24.66 -25.33 -0.95
CA GLN A 864 23.94 -24.78 0.21
C GLN A 864 23.33 -25.87 1.10
N VAL A 865 22.78 -26.93 0.50
CA VAL A 865 22.28 -28.09 1.26
C VAL A 865 23.42 -28.82 1.96
N ALA A 866 24.61 -28.91 1.34
CA ALA A 866 25.78 -29.51 1.98
C ALA A 866 26.30 -28.68 3.17
N GLU A 867 26.27 -27.36 3.08
CA GLU A 867 26.70 -26.44 4.15
C GLU A 867 25.70 -26.34 5.30
N LYS A 868 24.39 -26.39 4.99
CA LYS A 868 23.28 -26.26 5.96
C LYS A 868 22.25 -27.36 5.74
N PRO A 869 22.57 -28.61 6.08
CA PRO A 869 21.70 -29.75 5.82
C PRO A 869 20.36 -29.67 6.57
N GLU A 870 20.24 -28.85 7.61
CA GLU A 870 19.02 -28.62 8.40
C GLU A 870 18.02 -27.66 7.74
N ALA A 871 18.47 -26.77 6.84
CA ALA A 871 17.64 -25.77 6.17
C ALA A 871 16.67 -26.41 5.15
N SER A 872 15.38 -26.52 5.50
CA SER A 872 14.37 -27.18 4.68
C SER A 872 14.09 -26.45 3.37
N GLU A 873 14.22 -25.13 3.36
CA GLU A 873 14.03 -24.28 2.19
C GLU A 873 15.02 -24.59 1.04
N TYR A 874 16.27 -24.91 1.37
CA TYR A 874 17.28 -25.27 0.37
C TYR A 874 17.05 -26.68 -0.17
N ARG A 875 16.68 -27.62 0.70
CA ARG A 875 16.32 -28.99 0.28
C ARG A 875 15.11 -28.97 -0.67
N PHE A 876 14.08 -28.19 -0.32
CA PHE A 876 12.90 -28.02 -1.17
C PHE A 876 13.27 -27.43 -2.53
N SER A 877 14.01 -26.31 -2.53
CA SER A 877 14.40 -25.61 -3.76
C SER A 877 15.27 -26.49 -4.67
N LEU A 878 16.22 -27.24 -4.08
CA LEU A 878 17.05 -28.20 -4.81
C LEU A 878 16.19 -29.32 -5.40
N GLY A 879 15.36 -29.95 -4.57
CA GLY A 879 14.50 -31.05 -4.99
C GLY A 879 13.56 -30.64 -6.12
N PHE A 880 12.91 -29.48 -6.00
CA PHE A 880 12.07 -28.92 -7.06
C PHE A 880 12.86 -28.67 -8.35
N SER A 881 14.08 -28.12 -8.24
CA SER A 881 14.97 -27.83 -9.38
C SER A 881 15.49 -29.09 -10.08
N LEU A 882 15.73 -30.16 -9.33
CA LEU A 882 16.10 -31.46 -9.89
C LEU A 882 14.92 -32.13 -10.58
N LEU A 883 13.72 -32.10 -9.96
CA LEU A 883 12.52 -32.72 -10.53
C LEU A 883 12.10 -32.08 -11.85
N ARG A 884 12.10 -30.75 -11.95
CA ARG A 884 11.77 -30.04 -13.20
C ARG A 884 12.76 -30.35 -14.34
N ALA A 885 14.03 -30.57 -14.00
CA ALA A 885 15.08 -30.98 -14.93
C ALA A 885 15.01 -32.48 -15.28
N GLY A 886 14.04 -33.23 -14.75
CA GLY A 886 13.88 -34.67 -14.98
C GLY A 886 14.83 -35.56 -14.16
N ARG A 887 15.61 -35.00 -13.23
CA ARG A 887 16.48 -35.75 -12.30
C ARG A 887 15.67 -36.29 -11.11
N CYS A 888 14.64 -37.11 -11.40
CA CYS A 888 13.63 -37.52 -10.42
C CYS A 888 14.20 -38.22 -9.18
N ARG A 889 15.09 -39.19 -9.38
CA ARG A 889 15.71 -39.98 -8.30
C ARG A 889 16.44 -39.12 -7.27
N GLU A 890 17.12 -38.08 -7.74
CA GLU A 890 17.85 -37.13 -6.88
C GLU A 890 16.89 -36.11 -6.25
N GLY A 891 15.90 -35.65 -7.03
CA GLY A 891 15.00 -34.56 -6.64
C GLY A 891 13.96 -34.92 -5.59
N TRP A 892 13.40 -36.14 -5.62
CA TRP A 892 12.27 -36.52 -4.75
C TRP A 892 12.58 -36.39 -3.26
N LYS A 893 13.78 -36.83 -2.86
CA LYS A 893 14.20 -36.79 -1.46
C LYS A 893 14.25 -35.35 -0.95
N GLY A 894 14.88 -34.45 -1.70
CA GLY A 894 14.99 -33.03 -1.35
C GLY A 894 13.63 -32.34 -1.34
N TYR A 895 12.79 -32.64 -2.34
CA TYR A 895 11.45 -32.06 -2.47
C TYR A 895 10.61 -32.43 -1.26
N TRP A 896 10.47 -33.73 -0.97
CA TRP A 896 9.68 -34.23 0.16
C TRP A 896 10.21 -33.74 1.52
N GLN A 897 11.51 -33.93 1.80
CA GLN A 897 12.11 -33.55 3.09
C GLN A 897 12.20 -32.03 3.31
N GLY A 898 12.01 -31.24 2.25
CA GLY A 898 11.98 -29.78 2.31
C GLY A 898 10.58 -29.21 2.54
N MET A 899 9.52 -30.01 2.37
CA MET A 899 8.14 -29.55 2.57
C MET A 899 7.76 -29.49 4.05
N GLU A 900 6.96 -28.49 4.41
CA GLU A 900 6.32 -28.43 5.71
C GLU A 900 5.18 -29.45 5.78
N ARG A 901 5.16 -30.24 6.86
CA ARG A 901 4.13 -31.24 7.09
C ARG A 901 2.86 -30.59 7.62
N LYS A 902 1.76 -30.73 6.88
CA LYS A 902 0.46 -30.20 7.29
C LYS A 902 -0.25 -31.07 8.33
N ASN A 903 0.02 -32.38 8.30
CA ASN A 903 -0.68 -33.38 9.11
C ASN A 903 0.33 -34.27 9.83
N ALA A 904 0.77 -33.89 11.03
CA ALA A 904 1.65 -34.72 11.85
C ALA A 904 0.81 -35.62 12.77
N GLY A 905 0.51 -36.85 12.32
CA GLY A 905 -0.17 -37.84 13.15
C GLY A 905 0.70 -38.45 14.25
N HIS A 906 0.14 -39.39 15.00
CA HIS A 906 0.81 -40.07 16.13
C HIS A 906 1.57 -41.34 15.76
N PHE A 907 1.46 -41.80 14.50
CA PHE A 907 2.06 -43.07 14.07
C PHE A 907 3.51 -42.86 13.58
N PRO A 908 4.38 -43.87 13.73
CA PRO A 908 5.70 -43.86 13.10
C PRO A 908 5.60 -43.66 11.59
N GLU A 909 6.55 -42.92 11.00
CA GLU A 909 6.62 -42.73 9.56
C GLU A 909 7.05 -44.02 8.86
N TRP A 910 6.37 -44.36 7.76
CA TRP A 910 6.80 -45.43 6.88
C TRP A 910 7.96 -44.95 6.02
N GLU A 911 9.08 -45.68 6.07
CA GLU A 911 10.30 -45.35 5.31
C GLU A 911 10.59 -46.39 4.22
N GLY A 912 9.55 -47.08 3.73
CA GLY A 912 9.68 -48.12 2.70
C GLY A 912 10.01 -49.50 3.25
N GLN A 913 9.83 -49.74 4.56
CA GLN A 913 9.98 -51.07 5.14
C GLN A 913 8.86 -52.02 4.66
N SER A 914 9.04 -53.34 4.84
CA SER A 914 8.01 -54.32 4.51
C SER A 914 6.70 -54.05 5.26
N LEU A 915 5.58 -54.06 4.53
CA LEU A 915 4.24 -53.85 5.08
C LEU A 915 3.53 -55.16 5.45
N ARG A 916 4.15 -56.33 5.23
CA ARG A 916 3.51 -57.61 5.48
C ARG A 916 3.09 -57.77 6.94
N GLY A 917 1.78 -57.90 7.18
CA GLY A 917 1.21 -58.00 8.52
C GLY A 917 1.10 -56.66 9.27
N LYS A 918 1.41 -55.53 8.61
CA LYS A 918 1.39 -54.17 9.14
C LYS A 918 0.27 -53.33 8.53
N SER A 919 -0.21 -52.33 9.27
CA SER A 919 -1.25 -51.39 8.83
C SER A 919 -0.64 -50.03 8.48
N LEU A 920 -0.95 -49.48 7.31
CA LEU A 920 -0.45 -48.17 6.83
C LEU A 920 -1.59 -47.18 6.60
N LEU A 921 -1.43 -45.96 7.11
CA LEU A 921 -2.27 -44.80 6.81
C LEU A 921 -1.56 -43.88 5.81
N VAL A 922 -2.14 -43.66 4.63
CA VAL A 922 -1.67 -42.69 3.64
C VAL A 922 -2.52 -41.42 3.73
N ILE A 923 -1.88 -40.26 3.83
CA ILE A 923 -2.56 -38.98 4.09
C ILE A 923 -2.37 -38.04 2.90
N GLN A 924 -3.45 -37.42 2.44
CA GLN A 924 -3.36 -36.30 1.50
C GLN A 924 -2.68 -35.09 2.17
N ASP A 925 -1.54 -34.68 1.65
CA ASP A 925 -0.77 -33.52 2.12
C ASP A 925 -0.76 -32.35 1.10
N GLN A 926 -1.07 -32.61 -0.17
CA GLN A 926 -1.11 -31.61 -1.25
C GLN A 926 -2.46 -31.49 -1.96
N GLY A 927 -2.47 -30.79 -3.11
CA GLY A 927 -3.68 -30.40 -3.83
C GLY A 927 -4.37 -31.58 -4.51
N GLN A 928 -5.58 -31.32 -5.02
CA GLN A 928 -6.39 -32.38 -5.60
C GLN A 928 -5.75 -33.02 -6.85
N GLY A 929 -5.03 -32.24 -7.66
CA GLY A 929 -4.30 -32.75 -8.83
C GLY A 929 -3.20 -33.73 -8.45
N ASP A 930 -2.48 -33.47 -7.35
CA ASP A 930 -1.41 -34.34 -6.85
C ASP A 930 -1.95 -35.68 -6.40
N SER A 931 -3.04 -35.64 -5.64
CA SER A 931 -3.70 -36.86 -5.19
C SER A 931 -4.23 -37.69 -6.35
N ILE A 932 -4.75 -37.06 -7.41
CA ILE A 932 -5.17 -37.75 -8.64
C ILE A 932 -3.97 -38.35 -9.37
N GLN A 933 -2.89 -37.56 -9.56
CA GLN A 933 -1.69 -38.00 -10.28
C GLN A 933 -1.03 -39.21 -9.63
N PHE A 934 -0.88 -39.19 -8.30
CA PHE A 934 -0.17 -40.21 -7.54
C PHE A 934 -1.07 -41.28 -6.91
N PHE A 935 -2.39 -41.24 -7.17
CA PHE A 935 -3.30 -42.33 -6.80
C PHE A 935 -2.83 -43.73 -7.29
N PRO A 936 -2.27 -43.90 -8.51
CA PRO A 936 -1.85 -45.20 -9.01
C PRO A 936 -0.74 -45.85 -8.17
N LEU A 937 0.07 -45.05 -7.48
CA LEU A 937 1.15 -45.55 -6.62
C LEU A 937 0.64 -46.37 -5.44
N LEU A 938 -0.62 -46.17 -5.02
CA LEU A 938 -1.22 -46.95 -3.93
C LEU A 938 -1.47 -48.41 -4.31
N GLN A 939 -1.57 -48.71 -5.60
CA GLN A 939 -1.62 -50.09 -6.07
C GLN A 939 -0.28 -50.79 -5.79
N GLU A 940 0.86 -50.13 -6.04
CA GLU A 940 2.19 -50.67 -5.71
C GLU A 940 2.35 -50.88 -4.19
N VAL A 941 1.84 -49.94 -3.37
CA VAL A 941 1.83 -50.08 -1.91
C VAL A 941 0.94 -51.25 -1.45
N TRP A 942 -0.21 -51.44 -2.10
CA TRP A 942 -1.11 -52.56 -1.81
C TRP A 942 -0.48 -53.92 -2.17
N GLU A 943 0.30 -53.98 -3.24
CA GLU A 943 1.04 -55.18 -3.66
C GLU A 943 2.15 -55.59 -2.68
N MET A 944 2.51 -54.72 -1.72
CA MET A 944 3.39 -55.06 -0.59
C MET A 944 2.69 -55.87 0.52
N GLU A 945 1.44 -56.28 0.29
CA GLU A 945 0.62 -57.10 1.19
C GLU A 945 0.42 -56.51 2.61
N PRO A 946 0.04 -55.23 2.75
CA PRO A 946 -0.30 -54.68 4.06
C PRO A 946 -1.48 -55.43 4.69
N LYS A 947 -1.48 -55.58 6.02
CA LYS A 947 -2.65 -56.06 6.76
C LYS A 947 -3.84 -55.12 6.58
N ARG A 948 -3.56 -53.82 6.52
CA ARG A 948 -4.54 -52.75 6.27
C ARG A 948 -3.86 -51.60 5.55
N LEU A 949 -4.48 -51.07 4.52
CA LEU A 949 -4.09 -49.83 3.88
C LEU A 949 -5.30 -48.90 3.88
N THR A 950 -5.09 -47.66 4.32
CA THR A 950 -6.14 -46.63 4.32
C THR A 950 -5.61 -45.37 3.67
N LEU A 951 -6.34 -44.83 2.69
CA LEU A 951 -6.11 -43.50 2.12
C LEU A 951 -7.08 -42.49 2.74
N ALA A 952 -6.55 -41.49 3.44
CA ALA A 952 -7.30 -40.36 3.96
C ALA A 952 -7.14 -39.14 3.04
N VAL A 953 -8.21 -38.78 2.34
CA VAL A 953 -8.24 -37.66 1.37
C VAL A 953 -9.42 -36.72 1.66
N GLY A 954 -9.32 -35.47 1.25
CA GLY A 954 -10.40 -34.51 1.40
C GLY A 954 -11.70 -35.00 0.74
N ARG A 955 -12.83 -34.56 1.30
CA ARG A 955 -14.18 -35.00 0.89
C ARG A 955 -14.44 -35.04 -0.64
N PRO A 956 -13.97 -34.07 -1.46
CA PRO A 956 -14.19 -34.11 -2.91
C PRO A 956 -13.59 -35.34 -3.60
N LEU A 957 -12.43 -35.82 -3.15
CA LEU A 957 -11.70 -36.93 -3.76
C LEU A 957 -12.06 -38.29 -3.16
N ALA A 958 -12.48 -38.35 -1.90
CA ALA A 958 -12.83 -39.60 -1.25
C ALA A 958 -13.94 -40.35 -2.01
N THR A 959 -14.97 -39.64 -2.47
CA THR A 959 -16.05 -40.20 -3.29
C THR A 959 -15.54 -40.72 -4.64
N LEU A 960 -14.63 -39.97 -5.27
CA LEU A 960 -14.00 -40.37 -6.53
C LEU A 960 -13.24 -41.68 -6.39
N PHE A 961 -12.34 -41.77 -5.41
CA PHE A 961 -11.45 -42.91 -5.22
C PHE A 961 -12.19 -44.17 -4.74
N ARG A 962 -13.22 -44.04 -3.89
CA ARG A 962 -14.09 -45.18 -3.53
C ARG A 962 -14.77 -45.79 -4.75
N ALA A 963 -15.19 -44.95 -5.71
CA ALA A 963 -15.86 -45.42 -6.91
C ALA A 963 -14.92 -46.15 -7.90
N GLN A 964 -13.60 -46.08 -7.70
CA GLN A 964 -12.62 -46.80 -8.51
C GLN A 964 -12.51 -48.29 -8.14
N GLY A 965 -13.14 -48.72 -7.05
CA GLY A 965 -13.05 -50.11 -6.58
C GLY A 965 -11.68 -50.46 -6.00
N ALA A 966 -10.99 -49.50 -5.39
CA ALA A 966 -9.70 -49.72 -4.75
C ALA A 966 -9.77 -50.89 -3.75
N PRO A 967 -8.75 -51.78 -3.71
CA PRO A 967 -8.74 -52.93 -2.82
C PRO A 967 -8.46 -52.56 -1.35
N PHE A 968 -8.25 -51.28 -1.06
CA PHE A 968 -7.94 -50.70 0.23
C PHE A 968 -8.99 -49.67 0.66
N GLU A 969 -8.96 -49.28 1.94
CA GLU A 969 -9.94 -48.37 2.52
C GLU A 969 -9.67 -46.92 2.06
N VAL A 970 -10.72 -46.18 1.69
CA VAL A 970 -10.64 -44.73 1.39
C VAL A 970 -11.60 -43.98 2.30
N ILE A 971 -11.07 -43.06 3.10
CA ILE A 971 -11.83 -42.29 4.09
C ILE A 971 -11.75 -40.79 3.81
N ASN A 972 -12.72 -40.04 4.37
CA ASN A 972 -12.67 -38.59 4.34
C ASN A 972 -11.65 -38.13 5.39
N LEU A 973 -10.67 -37.32 5.00
CA LEU A 973 -9.62 -36.83 5.88
C LEU A 973 -10.20 -36.08 7.09
N GLU A 974 -11.29 -35.35 6.90
CA GLU A 974 -11.97 -34.60 7.96
C GLU A 974 -12.68 -35.51 8.98
N GLN A 975 -12.81 -36.80 8.67
CA GLN A 975 -13.41 -37.83 9.52
C GLN A 975 -12.39 -38.87 9.99
N LEU A 976 -11.10 -38.63 9.74
CA LEU A 976 -10.02 -39.50 10.21
C LEU A 976 -9.99 -39.49 11.74
N ASP A 977 -10.08 -40.69 12.34
CA ASP A 977 -9.84 -40.90 13.75
C ASP A 977 -8.34 -41.01 14.01
N TRP A 978 -7.74 -39.94 14.53
CA TRP A 978 -6.32 -39.89 14.88
C TRP A 978 -5.97 -40.82 16.06
N GLU A 979 -6.97 -41.33 16.78
CA GLU A 979 -6.81 -42.27 17.90
C GLU A 979 -6.98 -43.74 17.47
N ASP A 980 -7.06 -44.02 16.16
CA ASP A 980 -7.10 -45.40 15.67
C ASP A 980 -5.71 -46.07 15.76
N TYR A 981 -5.32 -46.52 16.97
CA TYR A 981 -4.06 -47.22 17.26
C TYR A 981 -3.85 -48.54 16.50
N ARG A 982 -4.75 -48.92 15.58
CA ARG A 982 -4.60 -50.10 14.71
C ARG A 982 -3.66 -49.86 13.53
N TYR A 983 -3.20 -48.63 13.28
CA TYR A 983 -2.15 -48.31 12.31
C TYR A 983 -0.75 -48.53 12.91
N ASP A 984 0.11 -49.23 12.18
CA ASP A 984 1.53 -49.40 12.55
C ASP A 984 2.38 -48.24 12.04
N TYR A 985 2.00 -47.67 10.89
CA TYR A 985 2.72 -46.58 10.23
C TYR A 985 1.76 -45.56 9.60
N GLN A 986 2.28 -44.35 9.38
CA GLN A 986 1.68 -43.32 8.51
C GLN A 986 2.65 -42.88 7.42
N VAL A 987 2.12 -42.29 6.35
CA VAL A 987 2.91 -41.64 5.31
C VAL A 987 2.08 -40.57 4.60
N ASP A 988 2.71 -39.45 4.29
CA ASP A 988 2.11 -38.44 3.42
C ASP A 988 2.19 -38.87 1.95
N GLN A 989 1.16 -38.60 1.15
CA GLN A 989 1.06 -39.10 -0.22
C GLN A 989 2.23 -38.64 -1.10
N MET A 990 2.74 -37.41 -0.91
CA MET A 990 3.91 -36.90 -1.64
C MET A 990 5.25 -37.51 -1.22
N ALA A 991 5.30 -38.34 -0.18
CA ALA A 991 6.48 -39.14 0.12
C ALA A 991 6.59 -40.37 -0.79
N LEU A 992 5.46 -40.88 -1.32
CA LEU A 992 5.42 -42.11 -2.11
C LEU A 992 6.33 -42.08 -3.34
N PRO A 993 6.42 -40.98 -4.13
CA PRO A 993 7.35 -40.92 -5.26
C PRO A 993 8.82 -41.14 -4.86
N HIS A 994 9.22 -40.68 -3.67
CA HIS A 994 10.55 -40.95 -3.13
C HIS A 994 10.71 -42.41 -2.70
N LEU A 995 9.76 -42.92 -1.90
CA LEU A 995 9.84 -44.26 -1.30
C LEU A 995 9.74 -45.40 -2.33
N LEU A 996 9.08 -45.14 -3.46
CA LEU A 996 8.88 -46.10 -4.54
C LEU A 996 9.84 -45.86 -5.73
N ASP A 997 10.82 -44.96 -5.61
CA ASP A 997 11.78 -44.61 -6.68
C ASP A 997 11.04 -44.33 -8.02
N VAL A 998 10.11 -43.37 -7.99
CA VAL A 998 9.28 -43.02 -9.15
C VAL A 998 10.07 -42.17 -10.12
N ASP A 999 10.09 -42.59 -11.39
CA ASP A 999 10.59 -41.79 -12.50
C ASP A 999 9.41 -41.21 -13.30
N LEU A 1000 9.32 -39.88 -13.37
CA LEU A 1000 8.25 -39.20 -14.13
C LEU A 1000 8.41 -39.41 -15.65
N LEU A 1001 9.62 -39.74 -16.13
CA LEU A 1001 9.90 -40.04 -17.53
C LEU A 1001 9.54 -41.48 -17.92
N ALA A 1002 9.41 -42.36 -16.93
CA ALA A 1002 9.16 -43.79 -17.12
C ALA A 1002 8.08 -44.29 -16.12
N PRO A 1003 6.83 -43.82 -16.25
CA PRO A 1003 5.74 -44.29 -15.39
C PRO A 1003 5.55 -45.80 -15.51
N ARG A 1004 5.31 -46.47 -14.38
CA ARG A 1004 5.13 -47.93 -14.32
C ARG A 1004 3.67 -48.38 -14.49
N HIS A 1005 2.73 -47.44 -14.47
CA HIS A 1005 1.31 -47.71 -14.72
C HIS A 1005 0.97 -47.61 -16.21
N THR A 1006 -0.15 -48.22 -16.60
CA THR A 1006 -0.78 -48.01 -17.91
C THR A 1006 -1.99 -47.10 -17.76
N GLN A 1007 -2.30 -46.30 -18.78
CA GLN A 1007 -3.56 -45.54 -18.81
C GLN A 1007 -4.70 -46.42 -19.38
N PRO A 1008 -5.95 -46.21 -18.93
CA PRO A 1008 -6.38 -45.23 -17.93
C PRO A 1008 -6.13 -45.71 -16.48
N THR A 1009 -5.80 -44.77 -15.60
CA THR A 1009 -5.61 -44.97 -14.16
C THR A 1009 -6.84 -44.70 -13.32
N LEU A 1010 -7.84 -44.00 -13.88
CA LEU A 1010 -9.17 -43.81 -13.31
C LEU A 1010 -10.23 -44.28 -14.31
N ILE A 1011 -11.40 -44.65 -13.81
CA ILE A 1011 -12.57 -45.06 -14.57
C ILE A 1011 -13.64 -43.98 -14.43
N ALA A 1012 -14.11 -43.45 -15.56
CA ALA A 1012 -15.27 -42.58 -15.60
C ALA A 1012 -16.57 -43.41 -15.62
N LEU A 1013 -17.51 -43.07 -14.74
CA LEU A 1013 -18.81 -43.73 -14.70
C LEU A 1013 -19.78 -42.98 -15.63
N PRO A 1014 -20.32 -43.62 -16.69
CA PRO A 1014 -21.14 -42.93 -17.68
C PRO A 1014 -22.50 -42.51 -17.13
N GLY A 1015 -23.11 -41.49 -17.75
CA GLY A 1015 -24.52 -41.11 -17.52
C GLY A 1015 -24.82 -40.53 -16.13
N ARG A 1016 -23.81 -39.98 -15.44
CA ARG A 1016 -24.00 -39.39 -14.09
C ARG A 1016 -24.79 -38.08 -14.10
N VAL A 1017 -24.85 -37.41 -15.24
CA VAL A 1017 -25.63 -36.18 -15.43
C VAL A 1017 -26.52 -36.30 -16.67
N PRO A 1018 -27.69 -36.98 -16.57
CA PRO A 1018 -28.52 -37.35 -17.73
C PRO A 1018 -28.89 -36.18 -18.65
N LYS A 1019 -29.16 -35.00 -18.07
CA LYS A 1019 -29.43 -33.75 -18.79
C LYS A 1019 -28.31 -33.42 -19.78
N TRP A 1020 -27.07 -33.42 -19.31
CA TRP A 1020 -25.91 -33.09 -20.13
C TRP A 1020 -25.53 -34.23 -21.07
N GLN A 1021 -25.74 -35.48 -20.66
CA GLN A 1021 -25.51 -36.63 -21.54
C GLN A 1021 -26.38 -36.52 -22.80
N ALA A 1022 -27.67 -36.21 -22.66
CA ALA A 1022 -28.55 -36.02 -23.81
C ALA A 1022 -28.10 -34.88 -24.73
N ILE A 1023 -27.60 -33.77 -24.16
CA ILE A 1023 -27.06 -32.63 -24.93
C ILE A 1023 -25.79 -33.04 -25.68
N LEU A 1024 -24.85 -33.71 -25.01
CA LEU A 1024 -23.57 -34.16 -25.56
C LEU A 1024 -23.75 -35.23 -26.65
N ASP A 1025 -24.72 -36.13 -26.50
CA ASP A 1025 -25.06 -37.17 -27.50
C ASP A 1025 -25.71 -36.57 -28.76
N ALA A 1026 -26.52 -35.51 -28.56
CA ALA A 1026 -27.16 -34.78 -29.64
C ALA A 1026 -26.17 -33.89 -30.42
N ASP A 1027 -25.14 -33.38 -29.75
CA ASP A 1027 -24.14 -32.52 -30.37
C ASP A 1027 -23.22 -33.28 -31.34
N LYS A 1028 -23.20 -32.81 -32.59
CA LYS A 1028 -22.41 -33.37 -33.69
C LYS A 1028 -21.13 -32.58 -33.98
N GLN A 1029 -20.95 -31.44 -33.33
CA GLN A 1029 -19.72 -30.64 -33.41
C GLN A 1029 -18.61 -31.27 -32.58
N LEU A 1030 -17.38 -30.77 -32.74
CA LEU A 1030 -16.27 -31.13 -31.86
C LEU A 1030 -16.58 -30.61 -30.45
N LYS A 1031 -16.73 -31.52 -29.47
CA LYS A 1031 -17.05 -31.18 -28.08
C LYS A 1031 -15.79 -30.92 -27.29
N VAL A 1032 -15.53 -29.65 -26.96
CA VAL A 1032 -14.30 -29.23 -26.27
C VAL A 1032 -14.62 -28.76 -24.86
N GLY A 1033 -14.03 -29.42 -23.87
CA GLY A 1033 -14.05 -28.99 -22.47
C GLY A 1033 -12.98 -27.95 -22.20
N ILE A 1034 -13.30 -26.85 -21.51
CA ILE A 1034 -12.34 -25.79 -21.20
C ILE A 1034 -12.23 -25.48 -19.71
N VAL A 1035 -11.01 -25.14 -19.28
CA VAL A 1035 -10.68 -24.62 -17.93
C VAL A 1035 -9.56 -23.58 -18.07
N TRP A 1036 -9.84 -22.35 -17.72
CA TRP A 1036 -8.94 -21.21 -17.96
C TRP A 1036 -8.19 -20.75 -16.71
N SER A 1037 -8.64 -21.12 -15.52
CA SER A 1037 -8.04 -20.69 -14.26
C SER A 1037 -7.96 -21.82 -13.22
N GLY A 1038 -6.86 -21.83 -12.46
CA GLY A 1038 -6.75 -22.62 -11.23
C GLY A 1038 -7.29 -21.88 -10.01
N GLY A 1039 -7.30 -22.55 -8.86
CA GLY A 1039 -7.77 -21.95 -7.61
C GLY A 1039 -6.82 -20.88 -7.04
N ASP A 1040 -7.39 -19.81 -6.49
CA ASP A 1040 -6.65 -18.63 -5.98
C ASP A 1040 -5.78 -18.90 -4.74
N LEU A 1041 -6.02 -20.01 -4.05
CA LEU A 1041 -5.17 -20.44 -2.93
C LEU A 1041 -3.78 -20.92 -3.37
N PHE A 1042 -3.57 -21.13 -4.68
CA PHE A 1042 -2.26 -21.51 -5.21
C PHE A 1042 -1.38 -20.29 -5.48
N LYS A 1043 -0.19 -20.24 -4.86
CA LYS A 1043 0.69 -19.06 -4.87
C LYS A 1043 1.02 -18.52 -6.27
N ALA A 1044 1.27 -19.40 -7.24
CA ALA A 1044 1.60 -19.01 -8.61
C ALA A 1044 0.38 -18.97 -9.55
N ASN A 1045 -0.85 -18.89 -9.02
CA ASN A 1045 -2.07 -18.86 -9.84
C ASN A 1045 -2.07 -17.67 -10.79
N TYR A 1046 -1.51 -16.53 -10.38
CA TYR A 1046 -1.43 -15.34 -11.23
C TYR A 1046 -0.61 -15.53 -12.50
N VAL A 1047 0.41 -16.39 -12.46
CA VAL A 1047 1.32 -16.64 -13.57
C VAL A 1047 0.79 -17.69 -14.54
N ARG A 1048 0.09 -18.71 -14.02
CA ARG A 1048 -0.34 -19.88 -14.80
C ARG A 1048 -1.79 -19.84 -15.27
N SER A 1049 -2.60 -18.95 -14.68
CA SER A 1049 -4.04 -18.83 -14.99
C SER A 1049 -4.31 -17.65 -15.91
N THR A 1050 -5.38 -17.78 -16.68
CA THR A 1050 -5.83 -16.82 -17.70
C THR A 1050 -7.23 -16.32 -17.37
N THR A 1051 -7.74 -15.37 -18.14
CA THR A 1051 -9.17 -15.00 -18.12
C THR A 1051 -9.89 -15.73 -19.24
N LEU A 1052 -11.21 -15.95 -19.12
CA LEU A 1052 -12.00 -16.52 -20.23
C LEU A 1052 -11.93 -15.64 -21.48
N GLU A 1053 -11.79 -14.33 -21.30
CA GLU A 1053 -11.63 -13.35 -22.39
C GLU A 1053 -10.36 -13.57 -23.23
N ASP A 1054 -9.28 -14.11 -22.65
CA ASP A 1054 -8.07 -14.49 -23.39
C ASP A 1054 -8.34 -15.61 -24.41
N TRP A 1055 -9.34 -16.45 -24.15
CA TRP A 1055 -9.71 -17.61 -24.96
C TRP A 1055 -10.68 -17.25 -26.08
N ARG A 1056 -11.20 -16.02 -26.12
CA ARG A 1056 -12.24 -15.58 -27.07
C ARG A 1056 -11.94 -15.94 -28.52
N VAL A 1057 -10.67 -15.91 -28.92
CA VAL A 1057 -10.22 -16.25 -30.29
C VAL A 1057 -10.65 -17.66 -30.72
N LEU A 1058 -10.85 -18.60 -29.79
CA LEU A 1058 -11.32 -19.95 -30.13
C LEU A 1058 -12.77 -19.97 -30.66
N TRP A 1059 -13.58 -18.95 -30.35
CA TRP A 1059 -14.93 -18.77 -30.91
C TRP A 1059 -14.96 -18.16 -32.31
N GLU A 1060 -13.79 -17.82 -32.86
CA GLU A 1060 -13.64 -17.47 -34.27
C GLU A 1060 -13.58 -18.72 -35.17
N ILE A 1061 -13.51 -19.93 -34.60
CA ILE A 1061 -13.52 -21.20 -35.32
C ILE A 1061 -14.95 -21.75 -35.39
N GLU A 1062 -15.39 -22.17 -36.58
CA GLU A 1062 -16.63 -22.93 -36.76
C GLU A 1062 -16.39 -24.42 -36.55
N GLY A 1063 -17.42 -25.12 -36.08
CA GLY A 1063 -17.38 -26.57 -35.90
C GLY A 1063 -17.11 -27.05 -34.47
N ILE A 1064 -17.07 -26.15 -33.49
CA ILE A 1064 -16.75 -26.45 -32.09
C ILE A 1064 -17.90 -26.07 -31.16
N SER A 1065 -18.23 -26.97 -30.23
CA SER A 1065 -19.08 -26.71 -29.07
C SER A 1065 -18.26 -26.72 -27.79
N PHE A 1066 -18.27 -25.60 -27.07
CA PHE A 1066 -17.50 -25.43 -25.85
C PHE A 1066 -18.30 -25.72 -24.58
N TYR A 1067 -17.69 -26.49 -23.67
CA TYR A 1067 -18.24 -26.86 -22.37
C TYR A 1067 -17.30 -26.41 -21.25
N SER A 1068 -17.76 -25.54 -20.36
CA SER A 1068 -16.96 -25.06 -19.24
C SER A 1068 -16.88 -26.11 -18.13
N LEU A 1069 -15.68 -26.64 -17.91
CA LEU A 1069 -15.35 -27.47 -16.74
C LEU A 1069 -14.75 -26.62 -15.60
N GLN A 1070 -14.68 -25.30 -15.77
CA GLN A 1070 -14.15 -24.36 -14.79
C GLN A 1070 -14.97 -24.46 -13.50
N LYS A 1071 -14.28 -24.77 -12.40
CA LYS A 1071 -14.87 -24.77 -11.06
C LYS A 1071 -14.54 -23.44 -10.38
N ASP A 1072 -14.93 -23.32 -9.10
CA ASP A 1072 -14.63 -22.19 -8.23
C ASP A 1072 -15.18 -20.83 -8.71
N ILE A 1073 -14.68 -19.74 -8.12
CA ILE A 1073 -15.20 -18.39 -8.33
C ILE A 1073 -14.98 -17.89 -9.76
N HIS A 1074 -13.96 -18.40 -10.46
CA HIS A 1074 -13.67 -18.03 -11.85
C HIS A 1074 -14.75 -18.54 -12.82
N SER A 1075 -15.53 -19.54 -12.43
CA SER A 1075 -16.69 -20.00 -13.21
C SER A 1075 -17.75 -18.92 -13.44
N ASN A 1076 -17.76 -17.85 -12.63
CA ASN A 1076 -18.66 -16.70 -12.81
C ASN A 1076 -18.38 -15.92 -14.10
N GLU A 1077 -17.16 -15.99 -14.66
CA GLU A 1077 -16.85 -15.37 -15.96
C GLU A 1077 -17.75 -15.90 -17.07
N ALA A 1078 -18.15 -17.19 -17.01
CA ALA A 1078 -19.07 -17.77 -17.97
C ALA A 1078 -20.47 -17.13 -17.95
N ALA A 1079 -20.87 -16.49 -16.84
CA ALA A 1079 -22.18 -15.83 -16.73
C ALA A 1079 -22.23 -14.47 -17.44
N VAL A 1080 -21.08 -13.84 -17.64
CA VAL A 1080 -20.94 -12.54 -18.33
C VAL A 1080 -20.30 -12.67 -19.72
N PHE A 1081 -20.00 -13.89 -20.15
CA PHE A 1081 -19.43 -14.15 -21.46
C PHE A 1081 -20.52 -14.08 -22.55
N ASP A 1082 -20.26 -13.29 -23.58
CA ASP A 1082 -21.19 -12.97 -24.67
C ASP A 1082 -21.19 -13.98 -25.82
N ARG A 1083 -20.44 -15.09 -25.70
CA ARG A 1083 -20.38 -16.17 -26.70
C ARG A 1083 -21.00 -17.46 -26.18
N PRO A 1084 -21.50 -18.35 -27.06
CA PRO A 1084 -22.09 -19.62 -26.64
C PRO A 1084 -21.10 -20.49 -25.86
N LEU A 1085 -21.40 -20.76 -24.58
CA LEU A 1085 -20.61 -21.61 -23.70
C LEU A 1085 -21.56 -22.43 -22.81
N HIS A 1086 -21.45 -23.76 -22.88
CA HIS A 1086 -22.23 -24.63 -22.01
C HIS A 1086 -21.56 -24.72 -20.63
N ASN A 1087 -22.07 -23.98 -19.65
CA ASN A 1087 -21.55 -24.05 -18.28
C ASN A 1087 -22.05 -25.30 -17.55
N VAL A 1088 -21.26 -26.37 -17.55
CA VAL A 1088 -21.62 -27.66 -16.94
C VAL A 1088 -21.22 -27.76 -15.47
N ALA A 1089 -20.32 -26.89 -15.00
CA ALA A 1089 -19.69 -27.01 -13.69
C ALA A 1089 -20.68 -26.94 -12.52
N ALA A 1090 -21.69 -26.08 -12.61
CA ALA A 1090 -22.74 -25.95 -11.57
C ALA A 1090 -23.57 -27.24 -11.41
N ASP A 1091 -23.75 -28.01 -12.48
CA ASP A 1091 -24.46 -29.28 -12.48
C ASP A 1091 -23.53 -30.48 -12.15
N CYS A 1092 -22.25 -30.24 -11.89
CA CYS A 1092 -21.22 -31.26 -11.60
C CYS A 1092 -20.56 -31.05 -10.21
N PRO A 1093 -21.30 -31.24 -9.10
CA PRO A 1093 -20.82 -30.90 -7.77
C PRO A 1093 -19.70 -31.80 -7.25
N THR A 1094 -19.52 -33.01 -7.83
CA THR A 1094 -18.43 -33.91 -7.46
C THR A 1094 -17.54 -34.27 -8.66
N TRP A 1095 -16.39 -34.87 -8.37
CA TRP A 1095 -15.50 -35.38 -9.39
C TRP A 1095 -16.09 -36.53 -10.22
N LEU A 1096 -17.08 -37.27 -9.70
CA LEU A 1096 -17.74 -38.34 -10.47
C LEU A 1096 -18.55 -37.77 -11.63
N GLU A 1097 -19.36 -36.75 -11.39
CA GLU A 1097 -20.09 -36.05 -12.46
C GLU A 1097 -19.10 -35.38 -13.43
N THR A 1098 -18.06 -34.73 -12.90
CA THR A 1098 -17.04 -34.06 -13.72
C THR A 1098 -16.35 -35.05 -14.67
N LEU A 1099 -15.90 -36.22 -14.17
CA LEU A 1099 -15.29 -37.26 -15.01
C LEU A 1099 -16.26 -37.86 -16.01
N SER A 1100 -17.54 -38.01 -15.64
CA SER A 1100 -18.59 -38.47 -16.54
C SER A 1100 -18.75 -37.53 -17.74
N ILE A 1101 -18.74 -36.21 -17.50
CA ILE A 1101 -18.74 -35.22 -18.58
C ILE A 1101 -17.46 -35.30 -19.40
N ILE A 1102 -16.29 -35.29 -18.77
CA ILE A 1102 -14.99 -35.36 -19.47
C ILE A 1102 -14.93 -36.57 -20.40
N ALA A 1103 -15.44 -37.73 -19.97
CA ALA A 1103 -15.48 -38.94 -20.78
C ALA A 1103 -16.32 -38.79 -22.07
N SER A 1104 -17.39 -37.98 -22.02
CA SER A 1104 -18.29 -37.70 -23.15
C SER A 1104 -17.84 -36.55 -24.07
N LEU A 1105 -16.74 -35.87 -23.74
CA LEU A 1105 -16.12 -34.83 -24.59
C LEU A 1105 -15.11 -35.45 -25.57
N ASP A 1106 -14.78 -34.73 -26.64
CA ASP A 1106 -13.78 -35.17 -27.64
C ASP A 1106 -12.36 -34.70 -27.26
N LEU A 1107 -12.25 -33.52 -26.64
CA LEU A 1107 -11.00 -32.89 -26.23
C LEU A 1107 -11.20 -32.08 -24.95
N VAL A 1108 -10.19 -32.01 -24.10
CA VAL A 1108 -10.10 -31.04 -22.99
C VAL A 1108 -8.93 -30.08 -23.24
N ILE A 1109 -9.17 -28.78 -23.18
CA ILE A 1109 -8.10 -27.76 -23.21
C ILE A 1109 -8.13 -27.03 -21.86
N THR A 1110 -7.05 -27.11 -21.09
CA THR A 1110 -7.04 -26.65 -19.70
C THR A 1110 -5.71 -25.98 -19.37
N THR A 1111 -5.70 -24.99 -18.49
CA THR A 1111 -4.46 -24.62 -17.78
C THR A 1111 -4.02 -25.75 -16.83
N CYS A 1112 -2.84 -25.62 -16.21
CA CYS A 1112 -2.33 -26.58 -15.23
C CYS A 1112 -3.25 -26.67 -13.97
N THR A 1113 -4.26 -27.53 -14.01
CA THR A 1113 -5.27 -27.71 -12.94
C THR A 1113 -5.51 -29.19 -12.62
N ALA A 1114 -6.28 -29.48 -11.58
CA ALA A 1114 -6.71 -30.85 -11.26
C ALA A 1114 -7.53 -31.51 -12.38
N VAL A 1115 -8.18 -30.72 -13.26
CA VAL A 1115 -8.90 -31.24 -14.43
C VAL A 1115 -7.95 -31.83 -15.46
N ALA A 1116 -6.76 -31.25 -15.64
CA ALA A 1116 -5.72 -31.81 -16.51
C ALA A 1116 -5.33 -33.24 -16.06
N HIS A 1117 -5.11 -33.41 -14.76
CA HIS A 1117 -4.79 -34.71 -14.16
C HIS A 1117 -5.97 -35.69 -14.28
N ALA A 1118 -7.20 -35.24 -14.01
CA ALA A 1118 -8.39 -36.07 -14.11
C ALA A 1118 -8.64 -36.56 -15.54
N ALA A 1119 -8.51 -35.69 -16.54
CA ALA A 1119 -8.68 -36.02 -17.95
C ALA A 1119 -7.58 -36.97 -18.45
N GLY A 1120 -6.31 -36.68 -18.13
CA GLY A 1120 -5.19 -37.56 -18.44
C GLY A 1120 -5.29 -38.94 -17.78
N SER A 1121 -5.80 -39.01 -16.54
CA SER A 1121 -6.00 -40.28 -15.82
C SER A 1121 -7.08 -41.18 -16.44
N ILE A 1122 -8.02 -40.64 -17.22
CA ILE A 1122 -9.01 -41.45 -17.96
C ILE A 1122 -8.66 -41.59 -19.45
N ASP A 1123 -7.43 -41.24 -19.82
CA ASP A 1123 -6.89 -41.27 -21.18
C ASP A 1123 -7.66 -40.41 -22.20
N LYS A 1124 -8.22 -39.26 -21.75
CA LYS A 1124 -8.90 -38.31 -22.63
C LYS A 1124 -7.86 -37.43 -23.33
N PRO A 1125 -7.92 -37.25 -24.68
CA PRO A 1125 -7.14 -36.22 -25.36
C PRO A 1125 -7.24 -34.88 -24.64
N THR A 1126 -6.08 -34.37 -24.21
CA THR A 1126 -6.02 -33.18 -23.34
C THR A 1126 -4.87 -32.27 -23.77
N TRP A 1127 -5.13 -30.98 -23.92
CA TRP A 1127 -4.11 -29.96 -24.17
C TRP A 1127 -3.93 -29.11 -22.91
N VAL A 1128 -2.73 -29.13 -22.34
CA VAL A 1128 -2.40 -28.37 -21.14
C VAL A 1128 -1.65 -27.11 -21.53
N ILE A 1129 -2.28 -25.97 -21.24
CA ILE A 1129 -1.72 -24.64 -21.46
C ILE A 1129 -0.83 -24.28 -20.27
N LEU A 1130 0.42 -23.91 -20.55
CA LEU A 1130 1.45 -23.65 -19.56
C LEU A 1130 2.09 -22.28 -19.75
N SER A 1131 2.44 -21.64 -18.63
CA SER A 1131 3.28 -20.44 -18.62
C SER A 1131 4.76 -20.81 -18.59
N ASN A 1132 5.60 -20.09 -19.33
CA ASN A 1132 7.06 -20.22 -19.22
C ASN A 1132 7.64 -19.50 -17.99
N GLU A 1133 6.87 -18.62 -17.35
CA GLU A 1133 7.28 -17.93 -16.12
C GLU A 1133 7.19 -18.85 -14.89
N HIS A 1134 6.40 -19.92 -14.98
CA HIS A 1134 6.27 -20.96 -13.95
C HIS A 1134 6.30 -22.37 -14.57
N VAL A 1135 7.49 -22.98 -14.62
CA VAL A 1135 7.64 -24.37 -15.06
C VAL A 1135 7.51 -25.32 -13.87
N ASP A 1136 6.39 -26.04 -13.83
CA ASP A 1136 6.10 -27.04 -12.80
C ASP A 1136 6.71 -28.41 -13.17
N PHE A 1137 7.27 -29.12 -12.18
CA PHE A 1137 7.95 -30.39 -12.43
C PHE A 1137 7.06 -31.48 -13.04
N ARG A 1138 5.73 -31.42 -12.86
CA ARG A 1138 4.78 -32.42 -13.41
C ARG A 1138 4.77 -32.42 -14.93
N TRP A 1139 5.10 -31.28 -15.52
CA TRP A 1139 5.12 -31.09 -16.96
C TRP A 1139 6.53 -31.00 -17.53
N LEU A 1140 7.56 -31.05 -16.66
CA LEU A 1140 8.99 -31.03 -16.99
C LEU A 1140 9.40 -29.82 -17.85
N GLU A 1141 10.69 -29.75 -18.19
CA GLU A 1141 11.27 -28.70 -19.04
C GLU A 1141 11.37 -29.13 -20.51
N ASP A 1142 11.17 -28.17 -21.43
CA ASP A 1142 11.45 -28.28 -22.87
C ASP A 1142 10.83 -29.46 -23.62
N ARG A 1143 9.54 -29.71 -23.36
CA ARG A 1143 8.75 -30.72 -24.09
C ARG A 1143 7.30 -30.32 -24.32
N GLU A 1144 6.72 -30.96 -25.33
CA GLU A 1144 5.33 -30.82 -25.78
C GLU A 1144 4.45 -32.04 -25.43
N ASP A 1145 5.01 -33.07 -24.77
CA ASP A 1145 4.33 -34.30 -24.36
C ASP A 1145 4.36 -34.50 -22.83
N SER A 1146 3.47 -35.33 -22.30
CA SER A 1146 3.54 -35.80 -20.90
C SER A 1146 3.82 -37.29 -20.85
N PRO A 1147 4.99 -37.73 -20.37
CA PRO A 1147 5.27 -39.16 -20.23
C PRO A 1147 4.29 -39.85 -19.27
N TRP A 1148 3.87 -39.17 -18.20
CA TRP A 1148 2.90 -39.68 -17.21
C TRP A 1148 1.48 -39.86 -17.79
N TYR A 1149 1.10 -39.00 -18.75
CA TYR A 1149 -0.20 -39.00 -19.42
C TYR A 1149 -0.03 -38.97 -20.94
N PRO A 1150 0.06 -40.11 -21.63
CA PRO A 1150 0.30 -40.17 -23.08
C PRO A 1150 -0.73 -39.44 -23.95
N SER A 1151 -1.96 -39.26 -23.49
CA SER A 1151 -3.01 -38.48 -24.15
C SER A 1151 -2.91 -36.97 -23.95
N VAL A 1152 -1.95 -36.49 -23.15
CA VAL A 1152 -1.73 -35.07 -22.86
C VAL A 1152 -0.67 -34.47 -23.77
N ARG A 1153 -1.03 -33.36 -24.42
CA ARG A 1153 -0.13 -32.45 -25.15
C ARG A 1153 0.10 -31.19 -24.33
N LEU A 1154 1.33 -30.69 -24.29
CA LEU A 1154 1.71 -29.47 -23.59
C LEU A 1154 1.89 -28.31 -24.59
N ILE A 1155 1.28 -27.17 -24.31
CA ILE A 1155 1.41 -25.95 -25.11
C ILE A 1155 1.89 -24.84 -24.20
N ARG A 1156 3.11 -24.35 -24.45
CA ARG A 1156 3.77 -23.34 -23.62
C ARG A 1156 3.66 -21.95 -24.23
N ARG A 1157 3.39 -20.96 -23.38
CA ARG A 1157 3.47 -19.54 -23.72
C ARG A 1157 4.92 -19.15 -23.89
N ARG A 1158 5.28 -18.59 -25.04
CA ARG A 1158 6.64 -18.07 -25.27
C ARG A 1158 6.90 -16.86 -24.36
N LEU A 1159 8.16 -16.59 -24.04
CA LEU A 1159 8.52 -15.37 -23.32
C LEU A 1159 8.07 -14.14 -24.15
N GLY A 1160 7.51 -13.13 -23.49
CA GLY A 1160 6.94 -11.94 -24.15
C GLY A 1160 5.64 -12.16 -24.96
N GLU A 1161 5.18 -13.39 -25.15
CA GLU A 1161 3.94 -13.69 -25.88
C GLU A 1161 2.71 -13.40 -25.00
N SER A 1162 1.74 -12.64 -25.54
CA SER A 1162 0.46 -12.44 -24.88
C SER A 1162 -0.38 -13.72 -24.84
N TRP A 1163 -1.27 -13.87 -23.85
CA TRP A 1163 -2.19 -15.02 -23.80
C TRP A 1163 -3.02 -15.17 -25.08
N ARG A 1164 -3.57 -14.07 -25.62
CA ARG A 1164 -4.28 -14.07 -26.91
C ARG A 1164 -3.40 -14.56 -28.07
N GLY A 1165 -2.12 -14.21 -28.08
CA GLY A 1165 -1.14 -14.72 -29.05
C GLY A 1165 -0.98 -16.24 -28.97
N LEU A 1166 -0.85 -16.79 -27.77
CA LEU A 1166 -0.82 -18.24 -27.56
C LEU A 1166 -2.14 -18.89 -28.04
N PHE A 1167 -3.30 -18.34 -27.68
CA PHE A 1167 -4.58 -18.96 -28.07
C PHE A 1167 -4.84 -18.87 -29.57
N ARG A 1168 -4.21 -17.91 -30.28
CA ARG A 1168 -4.20 -17.92 -31.74
C ARG A 1168 -3.45 -19.14 -32.29
N ARG A 1169 -2.29 -19.50 -31.71
CA ARG A 1169 -1.58 -20.74 -32.07
C ARG A 1169 -2.40 -21.98 -31.73
N VAL A 1170 -3.08 -21.99 -30.58
CA VAL A 1170 -4.00 -23.08 -30.20
C VAL A 1170 -5.13 -23.21 -31.23
N ALA A 1171 -5.68 -22.10 -31.70
CA ALA A 1171 -6.71 -22.06 -32.74
C ALA A 1171 -6.19 -22.63 -34.07
N ASP A 1172 -5.01 -22.19 -34.54
CA ASP A 1172 -4.36 -22.70 -35.74
C ASP A 1172 -4.12 -24.22 -35.66
N ASP A 1173 -3.67 -24.71 -34.50
CA ASP A 1173 -3.44 -26.13 -34.25
C ASP A 1173 -4.75 -26.95 -34.24
N LEU A 1174 -5.85 -26.39 -33.73
CA LEU A 1174 -7.16 -27.04 -33.77
C LEU A 1174 -7.62 -27.22 -35.22
N VAL A 1175 -7.57 -26.14 -36.01
CA VAL A 1175 -7.94 -26.14 -37.43
C VAL A 1175 -7.06 -27.11 -38.24
N GLY A 1176 -5.77 -27.18 -37.94
CA GLY A 1176 -4.85 -28.09 -38.63
C GLY A 1176 -4.99 -29.56 -38.26
N ARG A 1177 -5.60 -29.89 -37.11
CA ARG A 1177 -5.63 -31.27 -36.55
C ARG A 1177 -6.98 -31.96 -36.64
N TYR A 1178 -8.08 -31.21 -36.66
CA TYR A 1178 -9.43 -31.75 -36.71
C TYR A 1178 -10.10 -31.38 -38.04
N ASP A 1179 -10.45 -32.39 -38.83
CA ASP A 1179 -11.12 -32.21 -40.11
C ASP A 1179 -12.49 -31.53 -39.93
N GLY A 1180 -12.79 -30.56 -40.79
CA GLY A 1180 -14.07 -29.83 -40.79
C GLY A 1180 -14.13 -28.60 -39.89
N LEU A 1181 -13.02 -28.22 -39.24
CA LEU A 1181 -12.88 -26.92 -38.57
C LEU A 1181 -12.32 -25.88 -39.55
N HIS A 1182 -12.87 -24.67 -39.54
CA HIS A 1182 -12.38 -23.54 -40.32
C HIS A 1182 -12.61 -22.22 -39.59
N TRP A 1183 -11.77 -21.22 -39.88
CA TRP A 1183 -11.97 -19.86 -39.40
C TRP A 1183 -13.27 -19.28 -39.97
N ARG A 1184 -14.05 -18.57 -39.15
CA ARG A 1184 -15.19 -17.77 -39.62
C ARG A 1184 -14.72 -16.72 -40.61
N ASP A 1185 -15.43 -16.58 -41.72
CA ASP A 1185 -15.21 -15.49 -42.67
C ASP A 1185 -15.55 -14.13 -42.00
N PRO A 1186 -14.57 -13.20 -41.87
CA PRO A 1186 -14.80 -11.92 -41.23
C PRO A 1186 -15.74 -10.98 -42.00
N LEU A 1187 -16.07 -11.25 -43.27
CA LEU A 1187 -16.90 -10.38 -44.10
C LEU A 1187 -18.33 -10.90 -44.34
N GLY A 1188 -18.64 -12.15 -44.00
CA GLY A 1188 -19.98 -12.73 -44.20
C GLY A 1188 -20.47 -12.63 -45.64
N ILE A 1189 -19.56 -12.77 -46.63
CA ILE A 1189 -19.95 -12.86 -48.04
C ILE A 1189 -19.89 -14.34 -48.42
N ASP A 1190 -21.06 -14.94 -48.43
CA ASP A 1190 -21.32 -16.24 -49.03
C ASP A 1190 -20.81 -16.20 -50.49
N ALA A 1191 -19.66 -16.83 -50.79
CA ALA A 1191 -19.00 -16.71 -52.08
C ALA A 1191 -19.81 -17.28 -53.27
N ASP A 1192 -20.98 -17.86 -53.00
CA ASP A 1192 -21.95 -18.38 -53.97
C ASP A 1192 -23.34 -17.67 -53.91
N LYS A 1193 -23.44 -16.44 -53.37
CA LYS A 1193 -24.60 -15.54 -53.53
C LYS A 1193 -24.20 -14.17 -54.03
#